data_AF-A0A415UB39-F1
#
_entry.id   AF-A0A415UB39-F1
#
_cell.length_a   1.000
_cell.length_b   1.000
_cell.length_c   1.000
_cell.angle_alpha   90.00
_cell.angle_beta   90.00
_cell.angle_gamma   90.00
#
_symmetry.space_group_name_H-M   'P 1'
#
loop_
_entity.id
_entity.type
_entity.pdbx_description
1 polymer ?
#
loop_
_entity_poly.entity_id
_entity_poly.type
_entity_poly.pdbx_seq_one_letter_code
_entity_poly.pdbx_strand_id
1 'polypeptide(L)'
;MKWKNRVIHAGVLVLVFLAAVVIFGYVTNKKNSNMTTDMGAATRPQIAFSYNGYSLNDLPGYKNEMDLTGVRDSITPVSNGQLQITIKAYENVIESLDYTVYSIDGKEKLLEQKVKKPGENATLEIGNADGENILSEERMLQITLHMDDHDMYYYTRIVDGAKLNAAPSLDYVQSFHENALAKAEGVGIGTAIEPSDEGDNTTLQHVTIHSDYTHVTWGDLAPKVDGSERWTIKELNSTYMAVELEYRVNCTGEENEQDEYQVREYFRVRYISGSQKTYLLDYDRTMDQIFDATKKVLNEKGVLLGITDKNPVYMVNKNGTVVSFVQAGELWNYNRDRDEVSLVFSFADAENTDIRNMLMQHDIKILNVDEKGNTTFAVCGYMNRGSHEGETGSAVYYYNIEQNSVEEKLFVSSDKAYDRAQEEVGGLVYYNVENGCLYTIADDVLYKMDMNKGTKKELATGLNEDQYVASEDGHLVAYEKEDPSKSKFVTVMNLETDQEYEVTCKDGECIKPLGFMDGDFVYGVAKTEEVGTTLSGAQVIPMYKVEIASSKDKVIKTYEQSGIYVLSATFEDNMITLDRAVKDGDTYTGTAQDYITSSEEAKESNIYVQTYKTDLKETQIRLTYDDGISDKEPKLLKPKQVVLENIPQVSLDRKKETDAFYVYGHGRLQGTYNTAGKAIQKANDCGGVVVDADQNYIWERGNRDLKYSIDTEDADTEQLRQALAGGKSVVDAITEVYGSVMDLSGCTIDELLYNVNQGRPLIAVLDAQTTLMIVGYSDGIVSCEDIGSGARSNHAQSDFANVSVYLAAK
;
A
#
# COMPACT_ATOMS: atom_id res chain seq x y z
N MET A 1 -61.15 57.25 21.71
CA MET A 1 -59.79 57.42 21.15
C MET A 1 -58.78 56.36 21.59
N LYS A 2 -58.71 55.94 22.86
CA LYS A 2 -57.65 55.02 23.35
C LYS A 2 -57.67 53.59 22.81
N TRP A 3 -58.85 53.04 22.45
CA TRP A 3 -58.95 51.68 21.91
C TRP A 3 -58.45 51.59 20.46
N LYS A 4 -58.84 52.53 19.60
CA LYS A 4 -58.43 52.58 18.19
C LYS A 4 -56.90 52.64 18.06
N ASN A 5 -56.24 53.44 18.90
CA ASN A 5 -54.79 53.49 18.93
C ASN A 5 -54.18 52.17 19.42
N ARG A 6 -54.75 51.47 20.41
CA ARG A 6 -54.22 50.18 20.86
C ARG A 6 -54.30 49.09 19.78
N VAL A 7 -55.37 49.07 18.99
CA VAL A 7 -55.52 48.12 17.87
C VAL A 7 -54.53 48.43 16.75
N ILE A 8 -54.28 49.71 16.45
CA ILE A 8 -53.26 50.12 15.47
C ILE A 8 -51.85 49.75 15.95
N HIS A 9 -51.51 50.00 17.21
CA HIS A 9 -50.20 49.61 17.76
C HIS A 9 -50.02 48.09 17.79
N ALA A 10 -51.07 47.31 18.11
CA ALA A 10 -51.01 45.85 18.05
C ALA A 10 -50.81 45.35 16.62
N GLY A 11 -51.51 45.93 15.64
CA GLY A 11 -51.34 45.59 14.22
C GLY A 11 -49.94 45.92 13.71
N VAL A 12 -49.38 47.09 14.08
CA VAL A 12 -48.01 47.47 13.72
C VAL A 12 -46.99 46.54 14.36
N LEU A 13 -47.16 46.16 15.64
CA LEU A 13 -46.26 45.23 16.31
C LEU A 13 -46.26 43.84 15.66
N VAL A 14 -47.43 43.34 15.25
CA VAL A 14 -47.53 42.06 14.53
C VAL A 14 -46.85 42.15 13.16
N LEU A 15 -47.03 43.26 12.44
CA LEU A 15 -46.38 43.48 11.15
C LEU A 15 -44.85 43.60 11.27
N VAL A 16 -44.36 44.31 12.29
CA VAL A 16 -42.93 44.42 12.59
C VAL A 16 -42.36 43.07 13.01
N PHE A 17 -43.09 42.28 13.81
CA PHE A 17 -42.69 40.92 14.17
C PHE A 17 -42.62 40.00 12.95
N LEU A 18 -43.62 40.01 12.08
CA LEU A 18 -43.61 39.22 10.84
C LEU A 18 -42.49 39.66 9.89
N ALA A 19 -42.27 40.97 9.73
CA ALA A 19 -41.16 41.48 8.93
C ALA A 19 -39.80 41.11 9.54
N ALA A 20 -39.66 41.17 10.87
CA ALA A 20 -38.47 40.73 11.56
C ALA A 20 -38.24 39.22 11.41
N VAL A 21 -39.28 38.39 11.48
CA VAL A 21 -39.19 36.94 11.24
C VAL A 21 -38.82 36.62 9.79
N VAL A 22 -39.36 37.34 8.81
CA VAL A 22 -38.98 37.17 7.39
C VAL A 22 -37.55 37.65 7.14
N ILE A 23 -37.14 38.78 7.74
CA ILE A 23 -35.77 39.30 7.61
C ILE A 23 -34.78 38.41 8.36
N PHE A 24 -35.08 37.95 9.57
CA PHE A 24 -34.26 36.96 10.28
C PHE A 24 -34.23 35.65 9.51
N GLY A 25 -35.36 35.12 9.05
CA GLY A 25 -35.40 33.92 8.23
C GLY A 25 -34.56 34.06 6.96
N TYR A 26 -34.60 35.22 6.29
CA TYR A 26 -33.83 35.47 5.08
C TYR A 26 -32.33 35.74 5.37
N VAL A 27 -31.98 36.42 6.47
CA VAL A 27 -30.60 36.72 6.87
C VAL A 27 -29.92 35.50 7.50
N THR A 28 -30.66 34.68 8.24
CA THR A 28 -30.20 33.42 8.84
C THR A 28 -30.09 32.32 7.76
N ASN A 29 -31.08 32.18 6.85
CA ASN A 29 -30.97 31.22 5.73
C ASN A 29 -29.98 31.64 4.64
N LYS A 30 -29.65 32.93 4.46
CA LYS A 30 -28.60 33.34 3.49
C LYS A 30 -27.18 33.16 4.01
N LYS A 31 -26.98 32.86 5.30
CA LYS A 31 -25.64 32.86 5.89
C LYS A 31 -25.26 31.61 6.68
N ASN A 32 -26.17 30.70 7.01
CA ASN A 32 -25.82 29.39 7.57
C ASN A 32 -27.00 28.42 7.44
N SER A 33 -26.90 27.46 6.53
CA SER A 33 -27.61 26.18 6.66
C SER A 33 -26.84 25.10 5.90
N ASN A 34 -25.57 24.89 6.28
CA ASN A 34 -24.96 23.60 5.99
C ASN A 34 -25.70 22.60 6.88
N MET A 35 -26.67 21.89 6.30
CA MET A 35 -27.29 20.75 6.98
C MET A 35 -26.18 19.75 7.28
N THR A 36 -26.15 19.21 8.49
CA THR A 36 -25.16 18.19 8.86
C THR A 36 -25.85 16.88 9.18
N THR A 37 -25.25 15.76 8.78
CA THR A 37 -25.76 14.41 9.02
C THR A 37 -24.66 13.52 9.60
N ASP A 38 -25.07 12.42 10.23
CA ASP A 38 -24.16 11.33 10.54
C ASP A 38 -23.88 10.53 9.26
N MET A 39 -22.70 9.90 9.18
CA MET A 39 -22.34 9.05 8.05
C MET A 39 -23.29 7.84 8.03
N GLY A 40 -23.90 7.55 6.88
CA GLY A 40 -24.85 6.44 6.72
C GLY A 40 -24.26 5.08 7.12
N ALA A 41 -25.12 4.12 7.45
CA ALA A 41 -24.70 2.73 7.64
C ALA A 41 -24.30 2.09 6.30
N ALA A 42 -23.50 1.03 6.34
CA ALA A 42 -23.26 0.19 5.16
C ALA A 42 -24.57 -0.45 4.68
N THR A 43 -24.78 -0.46 3.38
CA THR A 43 -25.98 -0.93 2.69
C THR A 43 -25.70 -2.03 1.68
N ARG A 44 -24.47 -2.18 1.19
CA ARG A 44 -24.13 -3.09 0.10
C ARG A 44 -24.02 -4.56 0.54
N PRO A 45 -24.37 -5.51 -0.35
CA PRO A 45 -24.20 -6.93 -0.10
C PRO A 45 -22.72 -7.36 -0.05
N GLN A 46 -22.47 -8.56 0.48
CA GLN A 46 -21.16 -9.23 0.46
C GLN A 46 -21.29 -10.68 -0.03
N ILE A 47 -20.19 -11.26 -0.52
CA ILE A 47 -20.10 -12.67 -0.89
C ILE A 47 -18.98 -13.33 -0.10
N ALA A 48 -19.19 -14.57 0.34
CA ALA A 48 -18.17 -15.43 0.91
C ALA A 48 -18.11 -16.76 0.14
N PHE A 49 -16.98 -17.46 0.22
CA PHE A 49 -16.81 -18.80 -0.33
C PHE A 49 -16.74 -19.84 0.78
N SER A 50 -17.32 -21.01 0.52
CA SER A 50 -17.23 -22.15 1.45
C SER A 50 -16.27 -23.20 0.90
N TYR A 51 -15.27 -23.57 1.70
CA TYR A 51 -14.33 -24.64 1.36
C TYR A 51 -14.02 -25.50 2.58
N ASN A 52 -14.30 -26.80 2.49
CA ASN A 52 -14.00 -27.78 3.54
C ASN A 52 -14.46 -27.38 4.97
N GLY A 53 -15.62 -26.72 5.07
CA GLY A 53 -16.18 -26.27 6.35
C GLY A 53 -15.74 -24.86 6.79
N TYR A 54 -14.78 -24.24 6.11
CA TYR A 54 -14.37 -22.86 6.35
C TYR A 54 -15.18 -21.89 5.49
N SER A 55 -15.53 -20.75 6.07
CA SER A 55 -15.98 -19.55 5.34
C SER A 55 -14.74 -18.72 5.03
N LEU A 56 -14.46 -18.50 3.75
CA LEU A 56 -13.24 -17.88 3.24
C LEU A 56 -13.58 -16.72 2.31
N ASN A 57 -12.64 -15.80 2.18
CA ASN A 57 -12.64 -14.71 1.20
C ASN A 57 -13.97 -13.94 1.26
N ASP A 58 -14.26 -13.30 2.39
CA ASP A 58 -15.39 -12.37 2.52
C ASP A 58 -15.14 -11.14 1.63
N LEU A 59 -15.66 -11.18 0.41
CA LEU A 59 -15.45 -10.15 -0.59
C LEU A 59 -16.38 -8.95 -0.37
N PRO A 60 -15.83 -7.73 -0.26
CA PRO A 60 -16.62 -6.51 -0.39
C PRO A 60 -17.14 -6.36 -1.83
N GLY A 61 -18.31 -5.76 -2.00
CA GLY A 61 -18.84 -5.44 -3.31
C GLY A 61 -18.30 -4.12 -3.83
N TYR A 62 -17.90 -4.08 -5.10
CA TYR A 62 -17.56 -2.86 -5.82
C TYR A 62 -18.79 -2.30 -6.53
N LYS A 63 -18.99 -0.99 -6.45
CA LYS A 63 -20.10 -0.25 -7.07
C LYS A 63 -19.93 -0.14 -8.59
N ASN A 64 -18.68 -0.05 -9.06
CA ASN A 64 -18.33 0.04 -10.47
C ASN A 64 -17.47 -1.16 -10.86
N GLU A 65 -17.43 -1.49 -12.16
CA GLU A 65 -16.48 -2.49 -12.67
C GLU A 65 -15.04 -2.03 -12.43
N MET A 66 -14.21 -2.97 -11.99
CA MET A 66 -12.79 -2.78 -11.75
C MET A 66 -11.97 -3.28 -12.94
N ASP A 67 -10.78 -2.73 -13.13
CA ASP A 67 -9.77 -3.35 -13.99
C ASP A 67 -9.35 -4.68 -13.38
N LEU A 68 -9.61 -5.77 -14.09
CA LEU A 68 -9.28 -7.13 -13.66
C LEU A 68 -7.80 -7.29 -13.28
N THR A 69 -6.89 -6.59 -13.96
CA THR A 69 -5.46 -6.64 -13.64
C THR A 69 -5.11 -5.87 -12.36
N GLY A 70 -5.98 -4.96 -11.94
CA GLY A 70 -5.88 -4.18 -10.71
C GLY A 70 -6.46 -4.84 -9.47
N VAL A 71 -6.95 -6.08 -9.54
CA VAL A 71 -7.58 -6.78 -8.42
C VAL A 71 -6.95 -8.15 -8.20
N ARG A 72 -6.17 -8.32 -7.11
CA ARG A 72 -5.47 -9.58 -6.79
C ARG A 72 -5.88 -10.22 -5.45
N ASP A 73 -6.36 -9.42 -4.51
CA ASP A 73 -6.43 -9.62 -3.04
C ASP A 73 -6.68 -11.05 -2.52
N SER A 74 -7.48 -11.89 -3.17
CA SER A 74 -7.75 -13.26 -2.73
C SER A 74 -7.63 -14.31 -3.84
N ILE A 75 -7.33 -15.55 -3.45
CA ILE A 75 -7.41 -16.75 -4.30
C ILE A 75 -8.35 -17.80 -3.68
N THR A 76 -9.23 -18.39 -4.49
CA THR A 76 -10.25 -19.34 -4.02
C THR A 76 -10.05 -20.72 -4.66
N PRO A 77 -9.85 -21.79 -3.87
CA PRO A 77 -9.72 -23.14 -4.39
C PRO A 77 -11.07 -23.68 -4.92
N VAL A 78 -11.09 -24.11 -6.17
CA VAL A 78 -12.22 -24.82 -6.78
C VAL A 78 -12.19 -26.28 -6.34
N SER A 79 -13.33 -26.83 -5.91
CA SER A 79 -13.43 -28.22 -5.47
C SER A 79 -14.36 -29.00 -6.39
N ASN A 80 -13.85 -30.06 -7.02
CA ASN A 80 -14.60 -30.88 -7.98
C ASN A 80 -15.25 -30.07 -9.11
N GLY A 81 -14.57 -29.02 -9.59
CA GLY A 81 -15.09 -28.12 -10.62
C GLY A 81 -16.20 -27.17 -10.14
N GLN A 82 -16.40 -27.03 -8.83
CA GLN A 82 -17.46 -26.20 -8.24
C GLN A 82 -16.91 -25.22 -7.20
N LEU A 83 -17.58 -24.08 -7.09
CA LEU A 83 -17.44 -23.12 -5.99
C LEU A 83 -18.76 -23.04 -5.23
N GLN A 84 -18.69 -23.09 -3.91
CA GLN A 84 -19.83 -22.85 -3.03
C GLN A 84 -19.75 -21.41 -2.54
N ILE A 85 -20.80 -20.64 -2.78
CA ILE A 85 -20.86 -19.23 -2.38
C ILE A 85 -22.01 -18.99 -1.41
N THR A 86 -21.80 -18.06 -0.48
CA THR A 86 -22.80 -17.53 0.43
C THR A 86 -22.97 -16.04 0.14
N ILE A 87 -24.19 -15.63 -0.19
CA ILE A 87 -24.57 -14.26 -0.49
C ILE A 87 -25.19 -13.63 0.76
N LYS A 88 -24.49 -12.67 1.35
CA LYS A 88 -24.97 -11.85 2.47
C LYS A 88 -25.70 -10.64 1.89
N ALA A 89 -27.00 -10.79 1.63
CA ALA A 89 -27.80 -9.78 0.93
C ALA A 89 -28.16 -8.55 1.79
N TYR A 90 -28.18 -8.70 3.11
CA TYR A 90 -28.70 -7.68 4.05
C TYR A 90 -30.12 -7.22 3.67
N GLU A 91 -30.33 -5.93 3.42
CA GLU A 91 -31.63 -5.37 3.04
C GLU A 91 -31.88 -5.43 1.51
N ASN A 92 -30.92 -5.94 0.72
CA ASN A 92 -31.02 -5.98 -0.74
C ASN A 92 -31.80 -7.18 -1.25
N VAL A 93 -32.48 -7.00 -2.38
CA VAL A 93 -33.13 -8.08 -3.13
C VAL A 93 -32.25 -8.46 -4.32
N ILE A 94 -31.72 -9.68 -4.30
CA ILE A 94 -30.85 -10.19 -5.38
C ILE A 94 -31.69 -10.88 -6.45
N GLU A 95 -31.77 -10.30 -7.64
CA GLU A 95 -32.56 -10.85 -8.76
C GLU A 95 -31.84 -12.01 -9.46
N SER A 96 -30.55 -11.82 -9.73
CA SER A 96 -29.70 -12.81 -10.38
C SER A 96 -28.22 -12.59 -10.07
N LEU A 97 -27.42 -13.62 -10.35
CA LEU A 97 -25.97 -13.59 -10.27
C LEU A 97 -25.41 -14.04 -11.60
N ASP A 98 -24.49 -13.26 -12.16
CA ASP A 98 -23.70 -13.61 -13.34
C ASP A 98 -22.25 -13.85 -12.90
N TYR A 99 -21.56 -14.82 -13.49
CA TYR A 99 -20.15 -15.05 -13.20
C TYR A 99 -19.37 -15.38 -14.47
N THR A 100 -18.17 -14.84 -14.55
CA THR A 100 -17.28 -14.94 -15.71
C THR A 100 -15.87 -15.30 -15.27
N VAL A 101 -15.31 -16.34 -15.88
CA VAL A 101 -13.91 -16.74 -15.69
C VAL A 101 -13.08 -16.20 -16.85
N TYR A 102 -11.99 -15.54 -16.52
CA TYR A 102 -11.03 -14.97 -17.46
C TYR A 102 -9.65 -15.61 -17.31
N SER A 103 -8.80 -15.47 -18.33
CA SER A 103 -7.34 -15.53 -18.15
C SER A 103 -6.89 -14.59 -17.02
N ILE A 104 -5.72 -14.86 -16.43
CA ILE A 104 -5.26 -14.07 -15.26
C ILE A 104 -5.04 -12.58 -15.60
N ASP A 105 -4.67 -12.29 -16.86
CA ASP A 105 -4.51 -10.93 -17.41
C ASP A 105 -5.84 -10.27 -17.81
N GLY A 106 -6.97 -10.95 -17.61
CA GLY A 106 -8.32 -10.47 -17.91
C GLY A 106 -8.67 -10.38 -19.40
N LYS A 107 -7.78 -10.77 -20.33
CA LYS A 107 -7.97 -10.56 -21.77
C LYS A 107 -8.91 -11.58 -22.42
N GLU A 108 -8.84 -12.85 -22.00
CA GLU A 108 -9.63 -13.93 -22.60
C GLU A 108 -10.77 -14.36 -21.68
N LYS A 109 -12.00 -14.35 -22.19
CA LYS A 109 -13.17 -14.89 -21.50
C LYS A 109 -13.27 -16.39 -21.76
N LEU A 110 -13.19 -17.20 -20.71
CA LEU A 110 -13.14 -18.67 -20.78
C LEU A 110 -14.48 -19.33 -20.43
N LEU A 111 -15.26 -18.70 -19.55
CA LEU A 111 -16.58 -19.18 -19.11
C LEU A 111 -17.46 -17.99 -18.73
N GLU A 112 -18.75 -18.05 -19.05
CA GLU A 112 -19.75 -17.08 -18.60
C GLU A 112 -21.09 -17.79 -18.35
N GLN A 113 -21.68 -17.57 -17.18
CA GLN A 113 -22.86 -18.28 -16.73
C GLN A 113 -23.74 -17.37 -15.86
N LYS A 114 -25.03 -17.73 -15.75
CA LYS A 114 -26.05 -16.98 -15.00
C LYS A 114 -26.86 -17.89 -14.07
N VAL A 115 -26.98 -17.49 -12.81
CA VAL A 115 -27.83 -18.11 -11.79
C VAL A 115 -29.01 -17.18 -11.50
N LYS A 116 -30.22 -17.61 -11.87
CA LYS A 116 -31.44 -16.86 -11.56
C LYS A 116 -31.89 -17.15 -10.13
N LYS A 117 -32.16 -16.09 -9.35
CA LYS A 117 -32.61 -16.19 -7.95
C LYS A 117 -31.69 -17.10 -7.11
N PRO A 118 -30.41 -16.73 -6.95
CA PRO A 118 -29.40 -17.59 -6.31
C PRO A 118 -29.73 -17.95 -4.85
N GLY A 119 -30.60 -17.18 -4.17
CA GLY A 119 -30.86 -17.37 -2.75
C GLY A 119 -29.63 -16.98 -1.92
N GLU A 120 -29.56 -17.45 -0.67
CA GLU A 120 -28.43 -17.19 0.23
C GLU A 120 -27.21 -18.05 -0.10
N ASN A 121 -27.41 -19.27 -0.63
CA ASN A 121 -26.32 -20.17 -0.97
C ASN A 121 -26.49 -20.65 -2.41
N ALA A 122 -25.41 -20.59 -3.19
CA ALA A 122 -25.39 -21.04 -4.58
C ALA A 122 -24.13 -21.83 -4.91
N THR A 123 -24.24 -22.70 -5.90
CA THR A 123 -23.12 -23.44 -6.50
C THR A 123 -22.79 -22.82 -7.85
N LEU A 124 -21.53 -22.45 -8.06
CA LEU A 124 -21.01 -22.03 -9.36
C LEU A 124 -20.25 -23.20 -9.99
N GLU A 125 -20.56 -23.54 -11.23
CA GLU A 125 -19.91 -24.61 -11.98
C GLU A 125 -18.76 -24.01 -12.80
N ILE A 126 -17.52 -24.35 -12.45
CA ILE A 126 -16.29 -23.76 -12.99
C ILE A 126 -15.57 -24.73 -13.96
N GLY A 127 -16.15 -25.91 -14.23
CA GLY A 127 -15.52 -26.96 -15.03
C GLY A 127 -16.01 -27.11 -16.48
N ASN A 128 -15.08 -27.44 -17.37
CA ASN A 128 -15.29 -28.01 -18.72
C ASN A 128 -16.34 -27.28 -19.59
N ALA A 129 -16.13 -25.99 -19.88
CA ALA A 129 -16.71 -25.43 -21.08
C ALA A 129 -16.17 -26.23 -22.28
N ASP A 130 -17.05 -26.94 -22.99
CA ASP A 130 -16.74 -27.68 -24.21
C ASP A 130 -15.65 -28.78 -24.13
N GLY A 131 -15.26 -29.21 -22.93
CA GLY A 131 -14.29 -30.30 -22.70
C GLY A 131 -12.84 -29.86 -22.50
N GLU A 132 -12.57 -28.55 -22.39
CA GLU A 132 -11.25 -28.00 -22.05
C GLU A 132 -11.10 -27.76 -20.54
N ASN A 133 -9.95 -28.11 -19.98
CA ASN A 133 -9.65 -27.85 -18.57
C ASN A 133 -9.20 -26.39 -18.40
N ILE A 134 -10.16 -25.48 -18.20
CA ILE A 134 -9.87 -24.05 -18.01
C ILE A 134 -9.07 -23.75 -16.74
N LEU A 135 -8.98 -24.68 -15.78
CA LEU A 135 -8.22 -24.53 -14.53
C LEU A 135 -6.85 -25.24 -14.58
N SER A 136 -6.27 -25.42 -15.78
CA SER A 136 -4.89 -25.90 -15.92
C SER A 136 -3.85 -24.93 -15.34
N GLU A 137 -4.25 -23.69 -15.10
CA GLU A 137 -3.49 -22.61 -14.50
C GLU A 137 -4.46 -21.68 -13.74
N GLU A 138 -3.92 -20.68 -13.05
CA GLU A 138 -4.69 -19.72 -12.27
C GLU A 138 -5.57 -18.82 -13.17
N ARG A 139 -6.75 -18.44 -12.69
CA ARG A 139 -7.75 -17.64 -13.42
C ARG A 139 -8.31 -16.51 -12.59
N MET A 140 -8.81 -15.48 -13.27
CA MET A 140 -9.60 -14.43 -12.63
C MET A 140 -11.10 -14.76 -12.70
N LEU A 141 -11.81 -14.62 -11.58
CA LEU A 141 -13.26 -14.77 -11.49
C LEU A 141 -13.89 -13.41 -11.17
N GLN A 142 -14.78 -12.96 -12.04
CA GLN A 142 -15.71 -11.86 -11.76
C GLN A 142 -17.10 -12.44 -11.45
N ILE A 143 -17.73 -11.95 -10.39
CA ILE A 143 -19.13 -12.20 -10.06
C ILE A 143 -19.87 -10.87 -10.06
N THR A 144 -21.03 -10.81 -10.70
CA THR A 144 -21.93 -9.64 -10.67
C THR A 144 -23.24 -10.05 -10.02
N LEU A 145 -23.62 -9.37 -8.94
CA LEU A 145 -24.97 -9.44 -8.37
C LEU A 145 -25.82 -8.34 -8.99
N HIS A 146 -26.97 -8.74 -9.52
CA HIS A 146 -27.98 -7.83 -10.07
C HIS A 146 -29.10 -7.60 -9.05
N MET A 147 -29.34 -6.34 -8.70
CA MET A 147 -30.50 -5.89 -7.92
C MET A 147 -31.43 -5.05 -8.80
N ASP A 148 -32.57 -4.62 -8.24
CA ASP A 148 -33.61 -3.89 -8.97
C ASP A 148 -33.11 -2.57 -9.63
N ASP A 149 -32.13 -1.88 -9.04
CA ASP A 149 -31.72 -0.54 -9.44
C ASP A 149 -30.20 -0.34 -9.65
N HIS A 150 -29.38 -1.33 -9.33
CA HIS A 150 -27.92 -1.28 -9.52
C HIS A 150 -27.31 -2.69 -9.55
N ASP A 151 -26.05 -2.75 -9.97
CA ASP A 151 -25.21 -3.94 -9.94
C ASP A 151 -24.11 -3.79 -8.88
N MET A 152 -23.59 -4.92 -8.39
CA MET A 152 -22.39 -4.98 -7.55
C MET A 152 -21.44 -6.04 -8.06
N TYR A 153 -20.15 -5.72 -8.10
CA TYR A 153 -19.09 -6.53 -8.69
C TYR A 153 -18.16 -7.10 -7.62
N TYR A 154 -17.72 -8.34 -7.81
CA TYR A 154 -16.85 -9.07 -6.88
C TYR A 154 -15.79 -9.81 -7.67
N TYR A 155 -14.59 -9.89 -7.11
CA TYR A 155 -13.42 -10.42 -7.81
C TYR A 155 -12.61 -11.32 -6.90
N THR A 156 -12.13 -12.44 -7.44
CA THR A 156 -11.13 -13.30 -6.79
C THR A 156 -10.37 -14.05 -7.87
N ARG A 157 -9.13 -14.43 -7.56
CA ARG A 157 -8.42 -15.46 -8.35
C ARG A 157 -8.98 -16.83 -8.00
N ILE A 158 -8.90 -17.78 -8.91
CA ILE A 158 -9.34 -19.16 -8.71
C ILE A 158 -8.31 -20.15 -9.26
N VAL A 159 -8.21 -21.30 -8.61
CA VAL A 159 -7.30 -22.38 -9.00
C VAL A 159 -7.96 -23.74 -8.73
N ASP A 160 -7.58 -24.78 -9.47
CA ASP A 160 -8.00 -26.14 -9.15
C ASP A 160 -7.43 -26.54 -7.78
N GLY A 161 -8.30 -26.65 -6.77
CA GLY A 161 -7.91 -27.05 -5.42
C GLY A 161 -7.51 -28.53 -5.32
N ALA A 162 -7.72 -29.32 -6.38
CA ALA A 162 -7.29 -30.70 -6.41
C ALA A 162 -5.77 -30.78 -6.26
N LYS A 163 -5.32 -31.44 -5.17
CA LYS A 163 -3.91 -31.68 -4.84
C LYS A 163 -3.10 -30.47 -4.38
N LEU A 164 -3.72 -29.33 -4.09
CA LEU A 164 -3.02 -28.17 -3.48
C LEU A 164 -2.96 -28.23 -1.95
N ASN A 165 -3.53 -29.27 -1.33
CA ASN A 165 -3.47 -29.49 0.12
C ASN A 165 -3.99 -28.29 0.95
N ALA A 166 -4.95 -27.52 0.44
CA ALA A 166 -5.51 -26.37 1.16
C ALA A 166 -6.17 -26.77 2.49
N ALA A 167 -6.96 -27.85 2.50
CA ALA A 167 -7.63 -28.35 3.70
C ALA A 167 -6.69 -28.60 4.91
N PRO A 168 -5.66 -29.48 4.84
CA PRO A 168 -4.76 -29.70 5.97
C PRO A 168 -3.92 -28.46 6.33
N SER A 169 -3.77 -27.51 5.40
CA SER A 169 -3.09 -26.24 5.65
C SER A 169 -3.97 -25.30 6.48
N LEU A 170 -5.27 -25.21 6.16
CA LEU A 170 -6.25 -24.45 6.94
C LEU A 170 -6.40 -25.02 8.36
N ASP A 171 -6.48 -26.35 8.48
CA ASP A 171 -6.57 -27.03 9.78
C ASP A 171 -5.35 -26.73 10.67
N TYR A 172 -4.16 -26.64 10.08
CA TYR A 172 -2.94 -26.27 10.80
C TYR A 172 -3.00 -24.82 11.28
N VAL A 173 -3.41 -23.89 10.42
CA VAL A 173 -3.53 -22.46 10.76
C VAL A 173 -4.55 -22.25 11.86
N GLN A 174 -5.73 -22.86 11.77
CA GLN A 174 -6.75 -22.79 12.82
C GLN A 174 -6.20 -23.31 14.15
N SER A 175 -5.55 -24.47 14.13
CA SER A 175 -4.94 -25.05 15.33
C SER A 175 -3.88 -24.12 15.92
N PHE A 176 -2.99 -23.54 15.11
CA PHE A 176 -1.98 -22.61 15.61
C PHE A 176 -2.62 -21.39 16.25
N HIS A 177 -3.54 -20.73 15.53
CA HIS A 177 -4.24 -19.54 15.97
C HIS A 177 -4.97 -19.74 17.31
N GLU A 178 -5.81 -20.77 17.41
CA GLU A 178 -6.58 -21.07 18.63
C GLU A 178 -5.66 -21.39 19.82
N ASN A 179 -4.58 -22.14 19.58
CA ASN A 179 -3.62 -22.49 20.61
C ASN A 179 -2.74 -21.32 21.05
N ALA A 180 -2.44 -20.37 20.15
CA ALA A 180 -1.70 -19.17 20.47
C ALA A 180 -2.54 -18.25 21.37
N LEU A 181 -3.81 -18.04 21.03
CA LEU A 181 -4.78 -17.30 21.86
C LEU A 181 -4.96 -17.95 23.25
N ALA A 182 -5.04 -19.28 23.31
CA ALA A 182 -5.21 -20.03 24.55
C ALA A 182 -3.92 -20.17 25.37
N LYS A 183 -2.77 -19.73 24.85
CA LYS A 183 -1.43 -19.96 25.44
C LYS A 183 -1.22 -21.44 25.80
N ALA A 184 -1.62 -22.34 24.89
CA ALA A 184 -1.63 -23.77 25.13
C ALA A 184 -0.21 -24.39 25.06
N GLU A 185 0.17 -25.13 26.10
CA GLU A 185 1.48 -25.79 26.17
C GLU A 185 1.49 -27.15 25.46
N GLY A 186 2.63 -27.51 24.85
CA GLY A 186 2.84 -28.84 24.28
C GLY A 186 2.09 -29.15 22.97
N VAL A 187 1.49 -28.15 22.35
CA VAL A 187 0.68 -28.25 21.11
C VAL A 187 1.46 -27.99 19.81
N GLY A 188 2.77 -27.79 19.90
CA GLY A 188 3.67 -27.69 18.74
C GLY A 188 4.01 -26.27 18.27
N ILE A 189 3.43 -25.22 18.85
CA ILE A 189 3.81 -23.81 18.53
C ILE A 189 5.30 -23.59 18.74
N GLY A 190 5.84 -23.92 19.92
CA GLY A 190 7.25 -23.73 20.23
C GLY A 190 8.23 -24.53 19.35
N THR A 191 7.75 -25.55 18.63
CA THR A 191 8.55 -26.29 17.63
C THR A 191 8.38 -25.77 16.20
N ALA A 192 7.36 -24.93 15.97
CA ALA A 192 7.06 -24.37 14.66
C ALA A 192 7.67 -22.98 14.46
N ILE A 193 7.85 -22.21 15.54
CA ILE A 193 8.49 -20.89 15.51
C ILE A 193 10.02 -21.03 15.46
N GLU A 194 10.70 -19.98 15.00
CA GLU A 194 12.14 -19.93 14.77
C GLU A 194 12.79 -18.74 15.51
N PRO A 195 12.74 -18.68 16.87
CA PRO A 195 13.17 -17.51 17.61
C PRO A 195 14.65 -17.18 17.36
N SER A 196 14.93 -15.93 17.05
CA SER A 196 16.27 -15.45 16.70
C SER A 196 16.45 -13.99 17.14
N ASP A 197 17.66 -13.45 16.93
CA ASP A 197 17.95 -12.03 17.19
C ASP A 197 17.25 -11.08 16.18
N GLU A 198 16.59 -11.61 15.14
CA GLU A 198 15.79 -10.84 14.18
C GLU A 198 14.39 -10.48 14.71
N GLY A 199 13.88 -11.21 15.71
CA GLY A 199 12.58 -10.94 16.33
C GLY A 199 12.63 -9.84 17.39
N ASP A 200 11.71 -8.86 17.34
CA ASP A 200 11.54 -7.87 18.40
C ASP A 200 10.68 -8.42 19.54
N ASN A 201 11.35 -8.99 20.55
CA ASN A 201 10.73 -9.49 21.79
C ASN A 201 10.64 -8.40 22.87
N THR A 202 10.33 -7.16 22.45
CA THR A 202 10.08 -6.05 23.37
C THR A 202 8.72 -5.41 23.19
N THR A 203 7.93 -5.90 22.23
CA THR A 203 6.62 -5.38 21.87
C THR A 203 5.67 -6.51 21.51
N LEU A 204 4.39 -6.33 21.82
CA LEU A 204 3.31 -7.19 21.34
C LEU A 204 2.64 -6.64 20.07
N GLN A 205 3.07 -5.47 19.59
CA GLN A 205 2.49 -4.82 18.41
C GLN A 205 2.79 -5.55 17.11
N HIS A 206 4.02 -6.04 16.95
CA HIS A 206 4.47 -6.78 15.78
C HIS A 206 5.22 -8.03 16.25
N VAL A 207 4.70 -9.20 15.89
CA VAL A 207 5.21 -10.50 16.34
C VAL A 207 5.38 -11.37 15.11
N THR A 208 6.58 -11.93 14.93
CA THR A 208 6.92 -12.73 13.74
C THR A 208 7.23 -14.17 14.11
N ILE A 209 7.52 -15.01 13.11
CA ILE A 209 8.05 -16.37 13.33
C ILE A 209 9.35 -16.37 14.17
N HIS A 210 10.09 -15.25 14.17
CA HIS A 210 11.33 -15.07 14.93
C HIS A 210 11.12 -14.52 16.35
N SER A 211 9.89 -14.19 16.72
CA SER A 211 9.55 -13.88 18.10
C SER A 211 9.54 -15.13 18.97
N ASP A 212 9.75 -14.96 20.27
CA ASP A 212 9.72 -16.05 21.22
C ASP A 212 8.29 -16.56 21.48
N TYR A 213 8.21 -17.70 22.16
CA TYR A 213 6.93 -18.33 22.49
C TYR A 213 6.00 -17.40 23.29
N THR A 214 6.54 -16.57 24.17
CA THR A 214 5.75 -15.65 25.01
C THR A 214 5.02 -14.64 24.14
N HIS A 215 5.71 -13.99 23.20
CA HIS A 215 5.13 -12.98 22.32
C HIS A 215 4.16 -13.60 21.31
N VAL A 216 4.52 -14.73 20.71
CA VAL A 216 3.62 -15.50 19.83
C VAL A 216 2.33 -15.90 20.55
N THR A 217 2.42 -16.20 21.85
CA THR A 217 1.26 -16.53 22.72
C THR A 217 0.73 -15.35 23.54
N TRP A 218 0.87 -14.12 23.02
CA TRP A 218 0.22 -12.90 23.52
C TRP A 218 0.68 -12.39 24.89
N GLY A 219 1.83 -12.86 25.38
CA GLY A 219 2.34 -12.47 26.69
C GLY A 219 1.32 -12.74 27.79
N ASP A 220 1.02 -11.72 28.58
CA ASP A 220 0.03 -11.80 29.67
C ASP A 220 -1.28 -11.06 29.34
N LEU A 221 -1.49 -10.63 28.10
CA LEU A 221 -2.70 -9.88 27.68
C LEU A 221 -3.99 -10.69 27.76
N ALA A 222 -3.91 -12.03 27.75
CA ALA A 222 -5.05 -12.94 27.81
C ALA A 222 -6.18 -12.58 26.82
N PRO A 223 -5.89 -12.56 25.51
CA PRO A 223 -6.82 -12.09 24.47
C PRO A 223 -8.07 -12.97 24.38
N LYS A 224 -9.19 -12.35 24.02
CA LYS A 224 -10.44 -13.02 23.65
C LYS A 224 -10.97 -12.42 22.37
N VAL A 225 -11.19 -13.25 21.36
CA VAL A 225 -11.78 -12.80 20.10
C VAL A 225 -13.16 -12.20 20.36
N ASP A 226 -13.40 -11.03 19.79
CA ASP A 226 -14.69 -10.36 19.75
C ASP A 226 -15.30 -10.49 18.35
N GLY A 227 -16.46 -11.14 18.25
CA GLY A 227 -17.07 -11.48 16.97
C GLY A 227 -16.48 -12.75 16.34
N SER A 228 -16.09 -12.66 15.06
CA SER A 228 -15.54 -13.74 14.26
C SER A 228 -14.37 -13.26 13.43
N GLU A 229 -13.48 -14.18 13.06
CA GLU A 229 -12.33 -13.90 12.21
C GLU A 229 -12.72 -13.91 10.73
N ARG A 230 -12.20 -12.94 9.97
CA ARG A 230 -12.26 -12.93 8.51
C ARG A 230 -11.04 -13.66 7.97
N TRP A 231 -11.26 -14.77 7.27
CA TRP A 231 -10.21 -15.59 6.68
C TRP A 231 -10.08 -15.31 5.18
N THR A 232 -8.89 -14.94 4.72
CA THR A 232 -8.61 -14.68 3.31
C THR A 232 -7.39 -15.48 2.85
N ILE A 233 -7.57 -16.38 1.88
CA ILE A 233 -6.42 -17.05 1.25
C ILE A 233 -5.79 -16.06 0.27
N LYS A 234 -4.53 -15.71 0.53
CA LYS A 234 -3.76 -14.72 -0.22
C LYS A 234 -2.97 -15.36 -1.34
N GLU A 235 -2.41 -16.54 -1.13
CA GLU A 235 -1.73 -17.32 -2.17
C GLU A 235 -1.97 -18.81 -1.97
N LEU A 236 -2.04 -19.58 -3.07
CA LEU A 236 -2.24 -21.03 -3.02
C LEU A 236 -1.62 -21.69 -4.24
N ASN A 237 -0.62 -22.54 -4.02
CA ASN A 237 0.00 -23.36 -5.05
C ASN A 237 0.33 -24.77 -4.52
N SER A 238 1.04 -25.57 -5.31
CA SER A 238 1.39 -26.95 -4.94
C SER A 238 2.43 -27.05 -3.82
N THR A 239 3.12 -25.94 -3.51
CA THR A 239 4.21 -25.87 -2.55
C THR A 239 3.76 -25.29 -1.21
N TYR A 240 2.96 -24.23 -1.21
CA TYR A 240 2.51 -23.55 0.01
C TYR A 240 1.13 -22.91 -0.14
N MET A 241 0.57 -22.53 1.00
CA MET A 241 -0.61 -21.67 1.13
C MET A 241 -0.25 -20.47 2.02
N ALA A 242 -0.71 -19.29 1.63
CA ALA A 242 -0.65 -18.08 2.44
C ALA A 242 -2.08 -17.65 2.81
N VAL A 243 -2.33 -17.34 4.08
CA VAL A 243 -3.65 -16.96 4.59
C VAL A 243 -3.52 -15.81 5.59
N GLU A 244 -4.45 -14.86 5.51
CA GLU A 244 -4.59 -13.73 6.41
C GLU A 244 -5.88 -13.89 7.22
N LEU A 245 -5.79 -13.62 8.52
CA LEU A 245 -6.91 -13.51 9.45
C LEU A 245 -7.01 -12.05 9.93
N GLU A 246 -8.18 -11.45 9.82
CA GLU A 246 -8.49 -10.15 10.42
C GLU A 246 -9.57 -10.31 11.48
N TYR A 247 -9.35 -9.78 12.68
CA TYR A 247 -10.28 -9.91 13.80
C TYR A 247 -10.03 -8.85 14.87
N ARG A 248 -10.93 -8.77 15.86
CA ARG A 248 -10.74 -7.95 17.06
C ARG A 248 -10.54 -8.84 18.27
N VAL A 249 -9.74 -8.35 19.21
CA VAL A 249 -9.59 -8.99 20.52
C VAL A 249 -9.82 -8.01 21.64
N ASN A 250 -10.31 -8.58 22.72
CA ASN A 250 -10.53 -7.97 24.00
C ASN A 250 -9.47 -8.52 24.96
N CYS A 251 -8.57 -7.66 25.45
CA CYS A 251 -7.45 -8.06 26.32
C CYS A 251 -7.55 -7.41 27.71
N THR A 252 -6.85 -7.98 28.67
CA THR A 252 -6.65 -7.36 29.99
C THR A 252 -5.96 -6.01 29.82
N GLY A 253 -6.51 -4.95 30.41
CA GLY A 253 -5.93 -3.60 30.34
C GLY A 253 -5.10 -3.21 31.56
N GLU A 254 -4.42 -2.07 31.47
CA GLU A 254 -3.64 -1.47 32.57
C GLU A 254 -4.33 -0.22 33.14
N GLU A 255 -4.60 0.76 32.27
CA GLU A 255 -5.34 1.98 32.58
C GLU A 255 -6.85 1.74 32.71
N ASN A 256 -7.34 0.79 31.91
CA ASN A 256 -8.71 0.34 31.83
C ASN A 256 -8.79 -1.13 32.24
N GLU A 257 -9.97 -1.61 32.65
CA GLU A 257 -10.14 -3.04 32.96
C GLU A 257 -9.92 -3.92 31.71
N GLN A 258 -10.28 -3.40 30.54
CA GLN A 258 -10.20 -4.09 29.26
C GLN A 258 -9.91 -3.09 28.14
N ASP A 259 -8.94 -3.44 27.30
CA ASP A 259 -8.59 -2.73 26.09
C ASP A 259 -8.91 -3.59 24.86
N GLU A 260 -9.27 -2.94 23.76
CA GLU A 260 -9.65 -3.58 22.51
C GLU A 260 -8.58 -3.36 21.45
N TYR A 261 -8.35 -4.35 20.59
CA TYR A 261 -7.31 -4.31 19.57
C TYR A 261 -7.86 -4.81 18.24
N GLN A 262 -7.50 -4.13 17.15
CA GLN A 262 -7.64 -4.64 15.80
C GLN A 262 -6.40 -5.47 15.47
N VAL A 263 -6.59 -6.68 14.96
CA VAL A 263 -5.52 -7.67 14.75
C VAL A 263 -5.52 -8.14 13.30
N ARG A 264 -4.32 -8.26 12.74
CA ARG A 264 -4.05 -8.98 11.50
C ARG A 264 -3.03 -10.07 11.80
N GLU A 265 -3.31 -11.29 11.37
CA GLU A 265 -2.43 -12.43 11.54
C GLU A 265 -2.27 -13.15 10.20
N TYR A 266 -1.03 -13.29 9.75
CA TYR A 266 -0.65 -13.87 8.48
C TYR A 266 0.13 -15.16 8.71
N PHE A 267 -0.19 -16.16 7.92
CA PHE A 267 0.47 -17.46 7.94
C PHE A 267 0.91 -17.83 6.53
N ARG A 268 2.12 -18.38 6.44
CA ARG A 268 2.58 -19.10 5.25
C ARG A 268 2.93 -20.52 5.64
N VAL A 269 2.27 -21.49 5.02
CA VAL A 269 2.35 -22.90 5.45
C VAL A 269 2.59 -23.82 4.27
N ARG A 270 3.38 -24.87 4.50
CA ARG A 270 3.67 -25.92 3.52
C ARG A 270 3.25 -27.28 4.04
N TYR A 271 2.39 -27.95 3.29
CA TYR A 271 2.00 -29.33 3.57
C TYR A 271 2.71 -30.32 2.64
N ILE A 272 3.40 -31.30 3.22
CA ILE A 272 4.09 -32.36 2.48
C ILE A 272 3.29 -33.66 2.58
N SER A 273 2.45 -33.95 1.58
CA SER A 273 1.52 -35.10 1.58
C SER A 273 2.21 -36.45 1.81
N GLY A 274 3.42 -36.64 1.27
CA GLY A 274 4.18 -37.89 1.43
C GLY A 274 4.60 -38.19 2.88
N SER A 275 4.75 -37.16 3.70
CA SER A 275 5.10 -37.29 5.13
C SER A 275 3.95 -36.95 6.08
N GLN A 276 2.83 -36.44 5.55
CA GLN A 276 1.69 -35.90 6.30
C GLN A 276 2.11 -34.86 7.36
N LYS A 277 3.04 -33.99 7.00
CA LYS A 277 3.55 -32.92 7.86
C LYS A 277 3.25 -31.56 7.27
N THR A 278 2.80 -30.65 8.13
CA THR A 278 2.71 -29.21 7.84
C THR A 278 3.88 -28.50 8.50
N TYR A 279 4.46 -27.54 7.79
CA TYR A 279 5.50 -26.64 8.29
C TYR A 279 4.98 -25.21 8.23
N LEU A 280 5.21 -24.45 9.28
CA LEU A 280 5.10 -23.00 9.26
C LEU A 280 6.36 -22.47 8.56
N LEU A 281 6.18 -21.76 7.46
CA LEU A 281 7.25 -21.11 6.71
C LEU A 281 7.40 -19.65 7.11
N ASP A 282 6.31 -19.03 7.52
CA ASP A 282 6.26 -17.63 7.93
C ASP A 282 5.04 -17.37 8.82
N TYR A 283 5.18 -16.42 9.72
CA TYR A 283 4.16 -15.94 10.64
C TYR A 283 4.39 -14.46 10.90
N ASP A 284 3.34 -13.65 10.73
CA ASP A 284 3.38 -12.21 10.97
C ASP A 284 2.06 -11.78 11.62
N ARG A 285 2.11 -11.27 12.85
CA ARG A 285 0.96 -10.71 13.55
C ARG A 285 1.21 -9.25 13.86
N THR A 286 0.25 -8.41 13.52
CA THR A 286 0.20 -7.01 13.94
C THR A 286 -1.07 -6.74 14.75
N MET A 287 -0.99 -5.87 15.74
CA MET A 287 -2.16 -5.41 16.47
C MET A 287 -2.10 -3.94 16.86
N ASP A 288 -3.22 -3.24 16.71
CA ASP A 288 -3.36 -1.83 17.08
C ASP A 288 -4.46 -1.67 18.12
N GLN A 289 -4.13 -1.03 19.24
CA GLN A 289 -5.11 -0.70 20.27
C GLN A 289 -6.13 0.29 19.70
N ILE A 290 -7.42 0.00 19.89
CA ILE A 290 -8.52 0.88 19.49
C ILE A 290 -8.60 2.03 20.49
N PHE A 291 -8.58 3.26 19.97
CA PHE A 291 -8.68 4.46 20.80
C PHE A 291 -10.14 4.71 21.19
N ASP A 292 -10.44 4.66 22.48
CA ASP A 292 -11.79 4.95 23.00
C ASP A 292 -11.74 6.10 23.99
N ALA A 293 -12.10 7.29 23.51
CA ALA A 293 -12.16 8.51 24.31
C ALA A 293 -13.18 8.49 25.45
N THR A 294 -14.04 7.47 25.55
CA THR A 294 -14.93 7.26 26.71
C THR A 294 -14.23 6.52 27.86
N LYS A 295 -13.07 5.91 27.58
CA LYS A 295 -12.17 5.25 28.53
C LYS A 295 -11.02 6.19 28.94
N LYS A 296 -10.10 5.70 29.77
CA LYS A 296 -8.93 6.48 30.19
C LYS A 296 -7.85 6.45 29.11
N VAL A 297 -7.80 7.51 28.31
CA VAL A 297 -6.86 7.66 27.19
C VAL A 297 -5.88 8.81 27.34
N LEU A 298 -5.99 9.61 28.40
CA LEU A 298 -5.05 10.68 28.72
C LEU A 298 -4.36 10.42 30.07
N ASN A 299 -3.10 10.80 30.17
CA ASN A 299 -2.39 10.93 31.45
C ASN A 299 -1.67 12.28 31.55
N GLU A 300 -0.94 12.50 32.63
CA GLU A 300 -0.22 13.78 32.86
C GLU A 300 0.83 14.11 31.79
N LYS A 301 1.27 13.12 31.01
CA LYS A 301 2.28 13.29 29.96
C LYS A 301 1.67 13.47 28.58
N GLY A 302 0.49 12.93 28.31
CA GLY A 302 0.02 12.90 26.93
C GLY A 302 -1.17 12.00 26.63
N VAL A 303 -1.40 11.84 25.32
CA VAL A 303 -2.41 10.94 24.74
C VAL A 303 -1.84 9.53 24.66
N LEU A 304 -2.51 8.57 25.28
CA LEU A 304 -2.12 7.16 25.31
C LEU A 304 -2.65 6.45 24.06
N LEU A 305 -1.75 6.13 23.13
CA LEU A 305 -2.10 5.32 21.96
C LEU A 305 -2.05 3.82 22.29
N GLY A 306 -1.21 3.45 23.27
CA GLY A 306 -1.11 2.06 23.74
C GLY A 306 -0.21 1.22 22.84
N ILE A 307 -0.60 -0.02 22.59
CA ILE A 307 0.15 -0.90 21.67
C ILE A 307 -0.25 -0.53 20.23
N THR A 308 0.66 0.10 19.49
CA THR A 308 0.48 0.50 18.09
C THR A 308 1.85 0.75 17.45
N ASP A 309 1.89 1.00 16.14
CA ASP A 309 3.13 1.24 15.42
C ASP A 309 3.98 2.32 16.10
N LYS A 310 5.30 2.11 16.14
CA LYS A 310 6.25 3.04 16.76
C LYS A 310 6.26 4.42 16.08
N ASN A 311 5.82 4.50 14.83
CA ASN A 311 5.73 5.67 13.99
C ASN A 311 4.26 5.92 13.61
N PRO A 312 3.39 6.31 14.56
CA PRO A 312 1.99 6.57 14.27
C PRO A 312 1.86 7.78 13.34
N VAL A 313 0.83 7.80 12.49
CA VAL A 313 0.54 8.96 11.63
C VAL A 313 -0.07 10.07 12.49
N TYR A 314 0.64 11.19 12.63
CA TYR A 314 0.16 12.36 13.37
C TYR A 314 0.69 13.67 12.78
N MET A 315 -0.01 14.76 13.07
CA MET A 315 0.44 16.11 12.74
C MET A 315 -0.01 17.10 13.82
N VAL A 316 0.89 18.00 14.17
CA VAL A 316 0.72 18.98 15.26
C VAL A 316 0.52 20.37 14.65
N ASN A 317 -0.43 21.13 15.18
CA ASN A 317 -0.58 22.52 14.75
C ASN A 317 0.66 23.34 15.13
N LYS A 318 0.94 24.41 14.39
CA LYS A 318 2.10 25.28 14.62
C LYS A 318 2.27 25.79 16.06
N ASN A 319 1.17 25.94 16.80
CA ASN A 319 1.19 26.43 18.18
C ASN A 319 1.45 25.33 19.21
N GLY A 320 1.41 24.05 18.84
CA GLY A 320 1.68 22.96 19.77
C GLY A 320 0.55 22.67 20.75
N THR A 321 -0.69 22.98 20.38
CA THR A 321 -1.86 22.86 21.28
C THR A 321 -2.90 21.87 20.77
N VAL A 322 -2.83 21.51 19.49
CA VAL A 322 -3.73 20.59 18.82
C VAL A 322 -2.91 19.55 18.06
N VAL A 323 -3.28 18.29 18.22
CA VAL A 323 -2.71 17.18 17.45
C VAL A 323 -3.83 16.41 16.76
N SER A 324 -3.63 16.10 15.47
CA SER A 324 -4.43 15.12 14.75
C SER A 324 -3.62 13.84 14.60
N PHE A 325 -4.22 12.68 14.81
CA PHE A 325 -3.54 11.39 14.73
C PHE A 325 -4.48 10.29 14.28
N VAL A 326 -3.92 9.30 13.58
CA VAL A 326 -4.65 8.11 13.14
C VAL A 326 -4.40 6.98 14.13
N GLN A 327 -5.46 6.30 14.57
CA GLN A 327 -5.36 5.12 15.42
C GLN A 327 -6.39 4.09 14.97
N ALA A 328 -5.95 2.84 14.71
CA ALA A 328 -6.82 1.73 14.31
C ALA A 328 -7.82 2.06 13.17
N GLY A 329 -7.39 2.80 12.15
CA GLY A 329 -8.22 3.17 10.99
C GLY A 329 -9.17 4.34 11.20
N GLU A 330 -9.01 5.08 12.30
CA GLU A 330 -9.82 6.24 12.67
C GLU A 330 -8.96 7.51 12.81
N LEU A 331 -9.50 8.67 12.44
CA LEU A 331 -8.84 9.96 12.63
C LEU A 331 -9.36 10.64 13.90
N TRP A 332 -8.44 10.98 14.78
CA TRP A 332 -8.71 11.70 16.02
C TRP A 332 -8.05 13.08 16.01
N ASN A 333 -8.66 14.04 16.70
CA ASN A 333 -8.10 15.36 16.95
C ASN A 333 -8.24 15.70 18.43
N TYR A 334 -7.14 16.02 19.11
CA TYR A 334 -7.15 16.45 20.50
C TYR A 334 -6.70 17.90 20.61
N ASN A 335 -7.56 18.74 21.20
CA ASN A 335 -7.30 20.14 21.50
C ASN A 335 -7.07 20.30 23.01
N ARG A 336 -5.82 20.47 23.41
CA ARG A 336 -5.43 20.60 24.82
C ARG A 336 -6.04 21.83 25.49
N ASP A 337 -6.10 22.95 24.78
CA ASP A 337 -6.55 24.23 25.36
C ASP A 337 -8.06 24.25 25.65
N ARG A 338 -8.84 23.51 24.86
CA ARG A 338 -10.30 23.35 25.02
C ARG A 338 -10.69 22.10 25.78
N ASP A 339 -9.74 21.20 26.04
CA ASP A 339 -9.94 19.86 26.57
C ASP A 339 -11.02 19.08 25.81
N GLU A 340 -10.87 19.04 24.49
CA GLU A 340 -11.81 18.40 23.58
C GLU A 340 -11.08 17.38 22.71
N VAL A 341 -11.64 16.17 22.65
CA VAL A 341 -11.20 15.09 21.77
C VAL A 341 -12.29 14.82 20.75
N SER A 342 -11.95 14.84 19.47
CA SER A 342 -12.90 14.66 18.37
C SER A 342 -12.57 13.41 17.59
N LEU A 343 -13.55 12.53 17.41
CA LEU A 343 -13.50 11.43 16.44
C LEU A 343 -13.82 11.99 15.05
N VAL A 344 -12.81 12.54 14.38
CA VAL A 344 -12.97 13.29 13.13
C VAL A 344 -13.47 12.39 12.00
N PHE A 345 -12.96 11.18 11.89
CA PHE A 345 -13.41 10.23 10.87
C PHE A 345 -13.36 8.80 11.39
N SER A 346 -14.44 8.04 11.14
CA SER A 346 -14.47 6.60 11.37
C SER A 346 -15.54 5.92 10.50
N PHE A 347 -15.15 4.84 9.84
CA PHE A 347 -16.11 3.88 9.29
C PHE A 347 -16.73 3.02 10.39
N ALA A 348 -15.94 2.61 11.39
CA ALA A 348 -16.35 1.70 12.45
C ALA A 348 -17.39 2.28 13.42
N ASP A 349 -17.36 3.60 13.68
CA ASP A 349 -18.33 4.31 14.52
C ASP A 349 -19.67 4.51 13.80
N ALA A 350 -20.42 3.43 13.66
CA ALA A 350 -21.78 3.41 13.13
C ALA A 350 -22.81 3.16 14.26
N GLU A 351 -24.08 3.49 14.01
CA GLU A 351 -25.15 3.26 15.01
C GLU A 351 -25.29 1.79 15.43
N ASN A 352 -24.85 0.85 14.58
CA ASN A 352 -24.83 -0.58 14.85
C ASN A 352 -23.46 -1.19 14.53
N THR A 353 -23.06 -2.19 15.29
CA THR A 353 -21.89 -3.02 14.99
C THR A 353 -22.15 -3.81 13.71
N ASP A 354 -21.42 -3.49 12.64
CA ASP A 354 -21.51 -4.16 11.34
C ASP A 354 -20.10 -4.46 10.82
N ILE A 355 -19.85 -5.71 10.43
CA ILE A 355 -18.54 -6.17 9.98
C ILE A 355 -18.07 -5.45 8.72
N ARG A 356 -19.01 -4.93 7.90
CA ARG A 356 -18.71 -4.17 6.68
C ARG A 356 -17.97 -2.87 6.97
N ASN A 357 -18.20 -2.30 8.15
CA ASN A 357 -17.54 -1.08 8.59
C ASN A 357 -16.12 -1.31 9.12
N MET A 358 -15.75 -2.56 9.39
CA MET A 358 -14.49 -2.96 10.02
C MET A 358 -13.46 -3.50 9.01
N LEU A 359 -13.72 -3.34 7.71
CA LEU A 359 -12.78 -3.73 6.68
C LEU A 359 -11.62 -2.73 6.63
N MET A 360 -10.40 -3.20 6.88
CA MET A 360 -9.19 -2.37 6.95
C MET A 360 -8.50 -2.30 5.59
N GLN A 361 -9.27 -1.88 4.58
CA GLN A 361 -8.87 -1.68 3.18
C GLN A 361 -8.83 -0.18 2.82
N HIS A 362 -8.56 0.67 3.81
CA HIS A 362 -8.36 2.10 3.63
C HIS A 362 -7.24 2.60 4.54
N ASP A 363 -6.57 3.66 4.09
CA ASP A 363 -5.60 4.42 4.85
C ASP A 363 -6.10 5.84 5.04
N ILE A 364 -5.67 6.50 6.12
CA ILE A 364 -5.96 7.91 6.37
C ILE A 364 -4.65 8.68 6.33
N LYS A 365 -4.57 9.67 5.44
CA LYS A 365 -3.42 10.59 5.35
C LYS A 365 -3.82 11.96 5.91
N ILE A 366 -3.05 12.47 6.86
CA ILE A 366 -3.21 13.84 7.35
C ILE A 366 -2.41 14.75 6.43
N LEU A 367 -3.11 15.59 5.65
CA LEU A 367 -2.48 16.44 4.62
C LEU A 367 -2.02 17.78 5.19
N ASN A 368 -2.76 18.33 6.16
CA ASN A 368 -2.40 19.58 6.82
C ASN A 368 -3.14 19.73 8.17
N VAL A 369 -2.51 20.39 9.14
CA VAL A 369 -3.13 20.90 10.36
C VAL A 369 -2.78 22.38 10.49
N ASP A 370 -3.77 23.25 10.28
CA ASP A 370 -3.53 24.70 10.29
C ASP A 370 -3.24 25.25 11.71
N GLU A 371 -2.90 26.54 11.82
CA GLU A 371 -2.57 27.16 13.11
C GLU A 371 -3.67 27.02 14.18
N LYS A 372 -4.95 26.92 13.76
CA LYS A 372 -6.11 26.75 14.65
C LYS A 372 -6.37 25.29 15.02
N GLY A 373 -5.78 24.35 14.30
CA GLY A 373 -6.04 22.91 14.44
C GLY A 373 -7.16 22.38 13.55
N ASN A 374 -7.55 23.11 12.49
CA ASN A 374 -8.38 22.52 11.43
C ASN A 374 -7.53 21.49 10.66
N THR A 375 -8.16 20.38 10.28
CA THR A 375 -7.43 19.24 9.70
C THR A 375 -7.92 18.98 8.29
N THR A 376 -7.01 19.00 7.32
CA THR A 376 -7.25 18.49 5.96
C THR A 376 -6.70 17.07 5.89
N PHE A 377 -7.49 16.12 5.43
CA PHE A 377 -7.09 14.72 5.37
C PHE A 377 -7.67 14.02 4.15
N ALA A 378 -7.05 12.92 3.74
CA ALA A 378 -7.53 12.03 2.70
C ALA A 378 -7.80 10.64 3.27
N VAL A 379 -8.89 10.01 2.83
CA VAL A 379 -9.17 8.59 3.05
C VAL A 379 -8.94 7.89 1.72
N CYS A 380 -7.95 6.99 1.67
CA CYS A 380 -7.47 6.35 0.45
C CYS A 380 -7.71 4.85 0.50
N GLY A 381 -8.35 4.28 -0.51
CA GLY A 381 -8.67 2.85 -0.60
C GLY A 381 -10.17 2.61 -0.80
N TYR A 382 -10.67 1.50 -0.30
CA TYR A 382 -12.07 1.09 -0.41
C TYR A 382 -12.95 1.83 0.61
N MET A 383 -14.07 2.36 0.16
CA MET A 383 -15.01 3.11 0.99
C MET A 383 -16.09 2.18 1.57
N ASN A 384 -16.01 1.91 2.87
CA ASN A 384 -16.88 0.92 3.54
C ASN A 384 -18.36 1.34 3.66
N ARG A 385 -18.65 2.64 3.70
CA ARG A 385 -20.00 3.20 3.86
C ARG A 385 -20.04 4.67 3.42
N GLY A 386 -21.24 5.25 3.38
CA GLY A 386 -21.45 6.66 3.02
C GLY A 386 -21.75 6.86 1.53
N SER A 387 -21.58 8.08 1.02
CA SER A 387 -21.88 8.45 -0.37
C SER A 387 -21.08 7.63 -1.40
N HIS A 388 -19.90 7.19 -0.99
CA HIS A 388 -18.95 6.44 -1.81
C HIS A 388 -18.93 4.94 -1.52
N GLU A 389 -19.90 4.40 -0.77
CA GLU A 389 -19.91 2.96 -0.42
C GLU A 389 -19.74 2.05 -1.64
N GLY A 390 -18.68 1.23 -1.62
CA GLY A 390 -18.31 0.33 -2.71
C GLY A 390 -17.39 0.92 -3.77
N GLU A 391 -16.98 2.17 -3.65
CA GLU A 391 -15.99 2.80 -4.54
C GLU A 391 -14.59 2.70 -3.94
N THR A 392 -13.58 2.57 -4.80
CA THR A 392 -12.17 2.71 -4.43
C THR A 392 -11.67 4.06 -4.92
N GLY A 393 -10.87 4.75 -4.11
CA GLY A 393 -10.34 6.06 -4.48
C GLY A 393 -9.73 6.83 -3.32
N SER A 394 -9.60 8.14 -3.49
CA SER A 394 -9.17 9.08 -2.44
C SER A 394 -10.23 10.14 -2.20
N ALA A 395 -10.87 10.10 -1.03
CA ALA A 395 -11.82 11.11 -0.57
C ALA A 395 -11.09 12.14 0.28
N VAL A 396 -11.08 13.42 -0.13
CA VAL A 396 -10.42 14.50 0.61
C VAL A 396 -11.46 15.24 1.44
N TYR A 397 -11.16 15.40 2.72
CA TYR A 397 -12.01 16.04 3.71
C TYR A 397 -11.32 17.22 4.38
N TYR A 398 -12.15 18.14 4.87
CA TYR A 398 -11.74 19.25 5.74
C TYR A 398 -12.54 19.23 7.03
N TYR A 399 -11.87 19.08 8.15
CA TYR A 399 -12.43 19.20 9.49
C TYR A 399 -12.27 20.62 10.02
N ASN A 400 -13.40 21.24 10.35
CA ASN A 400 -13.45 22.54 11.02
C ASN A 400 -13.62 22.36 12.53
N ILE A 401 -12.60 22.71 13.31
CA ILE A 401 -12.58 22.52 14.77
C ILE A 401 -13.50 23.48 15.54
N GLU A 402 -13.78 24.67 14.98
CA GLU A 402 -14.70 25.63 15.61
C GLU A 402 -16.16 25.21 15.39
N GLN A 403 -16.47 24.69 14.20
CA GLN A 403 -17.83 24.24 13.83
C GLN A 403 -18.12 22.80 14.26
N ASN A 404 -17.08 22.03 14.58
CA ASN A 404 -17.15 20.59 14.84
C ASN A 404 -17.87 19.85 13.70
N SER A 405 -17.41 20.06 12.48
CA SER A 405 -18.00 19.48 11.27
C SER A 405 -16.93 19.06 10.27
N VAL A 406 -17.22 18.02 9.51
CA VAL A 406 -16.37 17.51 8.44
C VAL A 406 -17.05 17.76 7.10
N GLU A 407 -16.32 18.31 6.15
CA GLU A 407 -16.81 18.58 4.81
C GLU A 407 -15.96 17.83 3.78
N GLU A 408 -16.60 17.03 2.92
CA GLU A 408 -15.92 16.43 1.78
C GLU A 408 -15.64 17.48 0.72
N LYS A 409 -14.40 17.55 0.24
CA LYS A 409 -13.95 18.54 -0.73
C LYS A 409 -13.94 18.00 -2.15
N LEU A 410 -13.57 16.73 -2.32
CA LEU A 410 -13.55 16.02 -3.60
C LEU A 410 -13.36 14.52 -3.38
N PHE A 411 -13.66 13.75 -4.42
CA PHE A 411 -13.33 12.33 -4.53
C PHE A 411 -12.54 12.06 -5.81
N VAL A 412 -11.39 11.40 -5.71
CA VAL A 412 -10.60 10.90 -6.84
C VAL A 412 -10.86 9.41 -6.99
N SER A 413 -11.58 8.99 -8.02
CA SER A 413 -11.95 7.57 -8.23
C SER A 413 -10.77 6.74 -8.75
N SER A 414 -10.72 5.46 -8.37
CA SER A 414 -9.85 4.43 -8.97
C SER A 414 -10.66 3.19 -9.37
N ASP A 415 -10.23 2.54 -10.44
CA ASP A 415 -10.72 1.23 -10.92
C ASP A 415 -9.82 0.07 -10.49
N LYS A 416 -8.88 0.32 -9.57
CA LYS A 416 -7.98 -0.68 -8.97
C LYS A 416 -8.43 -1.02 -7.54
N ALA A 417 -8.09 -2.22 -7.07
CA ALA A 417 -8.36 -2.62 -5.67
C ALA A 417 -7.64 -1.71 -4.67
N TYR A 418 -8.03 -1.79 -3.40
CA TYR A 418 -7.61 -0.85 -2.36
C TYR A 418 -6.09 -0.68 -2.26
N ASP A 419 -5.34 -1.78 -2.33
CA ASP A 419 -3.89 -1.84 -2.20
C ASP A 419 -3.20 -1.04 -3.30
N ARG A 420 -3.68 -1.16 -4.53
CA ARG A 420 -3.19 -0.39 -5.68
C ARG A 420 -3.66 1.04 -5.67
N ALA A 421 -4.92 1.28 -5.32
CA ALA A 421 -5.46 2.63 -5.24
C ALA A 421 -4.75 3.47 -4.15
N GLN A 422 -4.36 2.86 -3.03
CA GLN A 422 -3.61 3.53 -1.97
C GLN A 422 -2.26 4.06 -2.45
N GLU A 423 -1.56 3.35 -3.34
CA GLU A 423 -0.33 3.84 -3.97
C GLU A 423 -0.64 4.86 -5.08
N GLU A 424 -1.54 4.51 -6.00
CA GLU A 424 -1.85 5.27 -7.20
C GLU A 424 -2.48 6.65 -6.91
N VAL A 425 -3.57 6.67 -6.13
CA VAL A 425 -4.29 7.90 -5.76
C VAL A 425 -4.01 8.33 -4.33
N GLY A 426 -3.16 7.63 -3.59
CA GLY A 426 -2.69 8.10 -2.30
C GLY A 426 -1.26 8.64 -2.35
N GLY A 427 -0.44 8.30 -3.34
CA GLY A 427 0.99 8.64 -3.42
C GLY A 427 1.28 10.13 -3.25
N LEU A 428 0.79 10.98 -4.18
CA LEU A 428 0.77 12.43 -4.02
C LEU A 428 -0.67 12.92 -4.12
N VAL A 429 -1.26 13.32 -2.98
CA VAL A 429 -2.53 14.05 -2.91
C VAL A 429 -2.36 15.21 -1.95
N TYR A 430 -2.37 16.43 -2.49
CA TYR A 430 -2.33 17.64 -1.67
C TYR A 430 -3.50 18.56 -2.03
N TYR A 431 -4.31 18.90 -1.03
CA TYR A 431 -5.43 19.81 -1.21
C TYR A 431 -5.19 21.13 -0.47
N ASN A 432 -5.00 22.18 -1.24
CA ASN A 432 -4.90 23.53 -0.74
C ASN A 432 -6.30 24.11 -0.50
N VAL A 433 -6.72 24.14 0.76
CA VAL A 433 -8.06 24.63 1.17
C VAL A 433 -8.25 26.11 0.86
N GLU A 434 -7.22 26.94 1.01
CA GLU A 434 -7.33 28.40 0.81
C GLU A 434 -7.65 28.73 -0.65
N ASN A 435 -7.01 28.04 -1.60
CA ASN A 435 -7.17 28.27 -3.03
C ASN A 435 -8.14 27.28 -3.71
N GLY A 436 -8.60 26.24 -2.99
CA GLY A 436 -9.44 25.16 -3.50
C GLY A 436 -8.78 24.38 -4.63
N CYS A 437 -7.47 24.11 -4.53
CA CYS A 437 -6.69 23.42 -5.54
C CYS A 437 -6.23 22.04 -5.07
N LEU A 438 -6.48 21.01 -5.88
CA LEU A 438 -5.91 19.67 -5.74
C LEU A 438 -4.63 19.57 -6.58
N TYR A 439 -3.60 18.99 -5.99
CA TYR A 439 -2.39 18.53 -6.66
C TYR A 439 -2.30 17.03 -6.53
N THR A 440 -2.11 16.33 -7.65
CA THR A 440 -2.01 14.87 -7.68
C THR A 440 -1.19 14.41 -8.87
N ILE A 441 -0.50 13.28 -8.72
CA ILE A 441 0.11 12.57 -9.84
C ILE A 441 -0.80 11.42 -10.26
N ALA A 442 -0.97 11.23 -11.56
CA ALA A 442 -1.50 10.01 -12.15
C ALA A 442 -0.91 9.85 -13.56
N ASP A 443 -0.59 8.61 -13.94
CA ASP A 443 -0.06 8.26 -15.27
C ASP A 443 1.14 9.10 -15.69
N ASP A 444 2.10 9.27 -14.78
CA ASP A 444 3.30 10.08 -15.00
C ASP A 444 3.00 11.57 -15.26
N VAL A 445 1.82 12.06 -14.88
CA VAL A 445 1.42 13.46 -15.04
C VAL A 445 1.10 14.10 -13.69
N LEU A 446 1.80 15.18 -13.36
CA LEU A 446 1.49 16.03 -12.21
C LEU A 446 0.40 17.03 -12.61
N TYR A 447 -0.77 16.92 -11.99
CA TYR A 447 -1.92 17.77 -12.22
C TYR A 447 -2.08 18.82 -11.12
N LYS A 448 -2.49 20.02 -11.53
CA LYS A 448 -3.14 21.03 -10.68
C LYS A 448 -4.59 21.17 -11.12
N MET A 449 -5.51 20.98 -10.20
CA MET A 449 -6.94 21.10 -10.48
C MET A 449 -7.59 22.11 -9.54
N ASP A 450 -8.14 23.18 -10.12
CA ASP A 450 -8.89 24.20 -9.38
C ASP A 450 -10.35 23.73 -9.27
N MET A 451 -10.75 23.31 -8.06
CA MET A 451 -12.08 22.79 -7.78
C MET A 451 -13.15 23.88 -7.85
N ASN A 452 -12.78 25.15 -7.59
CA ASN A 452 -13.70 26.28 -7.65
C ASN A 452 -14.05 26.63 -9.10
N LYS A 453 -13.10 26.49 -10.03
CA LYS A 453 -13.29 26.77 -11.46
C LYS A 453 -13.62 25.54 -12.29
N GLY A 454 -13.42 24.33 -11.75
CA GLY A 454 -13.53 23.08 -12.50
C GLY A 454 -12.48 22.96 -13.61
N THR A 455 -11.29 23.53 -13.42
CA THR A 455 -10.23 23.53 -14.44
C THR A 455 -9.07 22.63 -14.04
N LYS A 456 -8.60 21.82 -14.99
CA LYS A 456 -7.44 20.93 -14.89
C LYS A 456 -6.26 21.52 -15.67
N LYS A 457 -5.08 21.56 -15.06
CA LYS A 457 -3.80 21.98 -15.67
C LYS A 457 -2.75 20.89 -15.45
N GLU A 458 -2.07 20.52 -16.51
CA GLU A 458 -0.87 19.67 -16.46
C GLU A 458 0.33 20.55 -16.08
N LEU A 459 1.02 20.22 -15.00
CA LEU A 459 2.22 20.91 -14.54
C LEU A 459 3.49 20.28 -15.13
N ALA A 460 3.51 18.95 -15.25
CA ALA A 460 4.52 18.16 -15.92
C ALA A 460 3.94 16.82 -16.38
N THR A 461 4.55 16.22 -17.40
CA THR A 461 4.11 14.97 -18.06
C THR A 461 5.31 14.08 -18.31
N GLY A 462 5.12 12.76 -18.31
CA GLY A 462 6.22 11.80 -18.47
C GLY A 462 7.18 11.86 -17.29
N LEU A 463 6.62 12.03 -16.09
CA LEU A 463 7.30 11.91 -14.81
C LEU A 463 7.47 10.44 -14.46
N ASN A 464 8.55 9.81 -14.91
CA ASN A 464 8.91 8.47 -14.48
C ASN A 464 9.51 8.48 -13.06
N GLU A 465 9.81 7.31 -12.51
CA GLU A 465 10.59 7.18 -11.26
C GLU A 465 11.91 7.97 -11.39
N ASP A 466 12.22 8.73 -10.36
CA ASP A 466 13.31 9.71 -10.27
C ASP A 466 13.17 11.05 -11.02
N GLN A 467 12.11 11.28 -11.81
CA GLN A 467 11.86 12.61 -12.40
C GLN A 467 11.08 13.55 -11.48
N TYR A 468 10.57 13.03 -10.36
CA TYR A 468 9.98 13.82 -9.30
C TYR A 468 10.27 13.23 -7.93
N VAL A 469 10.20 14.10 -6.91
CA VAL A 469 10.25 13.75 -5.49
C VAL A 469 9.27 14.63 -4.74
N ALA A 470 8.66 14.11 -3.66
CA ALA A 470 7.79 14.85 -2.76
C ALA A 470 8.38 14.87 -1.34
N SER A 471 8.06 15.89 -0.54
CA SER A 471 8.38 15.88 0.90
C SER A 471 7.54 14.83 1.64
N GLU A 472 7.99 14.42 2.82
CA GLU A 472 7.32 13.41 3.65
C GLU A 472 5.86 13.78 3.98
N ASP A 473 5.61 15.05 4.28
CA ASP A 473 4.28 15.62 4.52
C ASP A 473 3.55 16.07 3.24
N GLY A 474 4.13 15.82 2.07
CA GLY A 474 3.56 16.04 0.74
C GLY A 474 3.36 17.49 0.31
N HIS A 475 3.74 18.49 1.13
CA HIS A 475 3.52 19.91 0.78
C HIS A 475 4.56 20.48 -0.19
N LEU A 476 5.68 19.80 -0.42
CA LEU A 476 6.68 20.15 -1.43
C LEU A 476 6.75 19.06 -2.51
N VAL A 477 6.93 19.48 -3.76
CA VAL A 477 7.25 18.59 -4.88
C VAL A 477 8.36 19.23 -5.70
N ALA A 478 9.34 18.43 -6.13
CA ALA A 478 10.34 18.83 -7.10
C ALA A 478 10.27 17.91 -8.31
N TYR A 479 10.30 18.46 -9.52
CA TYR A 479 10.11 17.68 -10.74
C TYR A 479 10.81 18.26 -11.97
N GLU A 480 11.13 17.37 -12.91
CA GLU A 480 11.74 17.69 -14.20
C GLU A 480 10.72 17.59 -15.33
N LYS A 481 10.95 18.35 -16.41
CA LYS A 481 10.07 18.33 -17.61
C LYS A 481 10.76 17.74 -18.84
N GLU A 482 12.05 17.45 -18.73
CA GLU A 482 12.90 16.99 -19.82
C GLU A 482 13.43 15.58 -19.52
N ASP A 483 14.07 14.98 -20.52
CA ASP A 483 14.86 13.76 -20.37
C ASP A 483 15.91 13.96 -19.25
N PRO A 484 15.96 13.09 -18.21
CA PRO A 484 16.88 13.23 -17.08
C PRO A 484 18.35 13.39 -17.49
N SER A 485 18.76 12.76 -18.60
CA SER A 485 20.13 12.86 -19.10
C SER A 485 20.48 14.23 -19.71
N LYS A 486 19.47 15.09 -19.90
CA LYS A 486 19.56 16.40 -20.55
C LYS A 486 18.99 17.54 -19.72
N SER A 487 18.23 17.22 -18.66
CA SER A 487 17.55 18.17 -17.78
C SER A 487 18.48 19.30 -17.32
N LYS A 488 18.10 20.55 -17.59
CA LYS A 488 18.86 21.75 -17.19
C LYS A 488 18.31 22.44 -15.95
N PHE A 489 17.09 22.11 -15.56
CA PHE A 489 16.41 22.73 -14.45
C PHE A 489 15.41 21.79 -13.79
N VAL A 490 15.30 21.88 -12.47
CA VAL A 490 14.25 21.23 -11.68
C VAL A 490 13.31 22.31 -11.17
N THR A 491 12.01 22.13 -11.36
CA THR A 491 11.00 22.98 -10.72
C THR A 491 10.73 22.47 -9.31
N VAL A 492 10.89 23.32 -8.30
CA VAL A 492 10.51 23.03 -6.91
C VAL A 492 9.27 23.86 -6.58
N MET A 493 8.21 23.21 -6.12
CA MET A 493 6.91 23.82 -5.85
C MET A 493 6.44 23.52 -4.44
N ASN A 494 6.01 24.56 -3.74
CA ASN A 494 5.31 24.47 -2.46
C ASN A 494 3.80 24.51 -2.73
N LEU A 495 3.12 23.39 -2.48
CA LEU A 495 1.72 23.16 -2.79
C LEU A 495 0.76 23.89 -1.82
N GLU A 496 1.25 24.20 -0.60
CA GLU A 496 0.54 25.01 0.39
C GLU A 496 0.42 26.48 -0.04
N THR A 497 1.49 27.05 -0.58
CA THR A 497 1.57 28.47 -0.92
C THR A 497 1.39 28.76 -2.41
N ASP A 498 1.37 27.72 -3.25
CA ASP A 498 1.36 27.81 -4.71
C ASP A 498 2.57 28.56 -5.28
N GLN A 499 3.69 28.57 -4.54
CA GLN A 499 4.95 29.19 -4.96
C GLN A 499 5.87 28.16 -5.60
N GLU A 500 6.53 28.54 -6.68
CA GLU A 500 7.53 27.72 -7.38
C GLU A 500 8.83 28.49 -7.60
N TYR A 501 9.94 27.77 -7.65
CA TYR A 501 11.24 28.26 -8.11
C TYR A 501 11.95 27.19 -8.93
N GLU A 502 12.95 27.59 -9.71
CA GLU A 502 13.74 26.68 -10.54
C GLU A 502 15.18 26.62 -10.03
N VAL A 503 15.70 25.40 -9.85
CA VAL A 503 17.12 25.13 -9.61
C VAL A 503 17.75 24.75 -10.94
N THR A 504 18.92 25.32 -11.26
CA THR A 504 19.56 25.16 -12.58
C THR A 504 20.99 24.64 -12.48
N CYS A 505 21.46 23.92 -13.51
CA CYS A 505 22.86 23.50 -13.65
C CYS A 505 23.59 24.25 -14.77
N LYS A 506 24.92 24.07 -14.88
CA LYS A 506 25.74 24.79 -15.87
C LYS A 506 25.65 24.15 -17.26
N ASP A 507 26.17 24.88 -18.26
CA ASP A 507 26.40 24.32 -19.59
C ASP A 507 27.29 23.06 -19.50
N GLY A 508 26.90 21.99 -20.22
CA GLY A 508 27.56 20.69 -20.17
C GLY A 508 27.16 19.79 -18.98
N GLU A 509 26.25 20.23 -18.11
CA GLU A 509 25.75 19.46 -16.97
C GLU A 509 24.28 19.06 -17.15
N CYS A 510 23.81 18.03 -16.46
CA CYS A 510 22.39 17.80 -16.20
C CYS A 510 22.13 17.76 -14.69
N ILE A 511 20.91 18.06 -14.28
CA ILE A 511 20.45 18.05 -12.89
C ILE A 511 19.47 16.89 -12.70
N LYS A 512 19.31 16.41 -11.46
CA LYS A 512 18.35 15.37 -11.09
C LYS A 512 17.80 15.63 -9.67
N PRO A 513 16.48 15.61 -9.44
CA PRO A 513 15.93 15.67 -8.09
C PRO A 513 16.29 14.40 -7.31
N LEU A 514 16.62 14.54 -6.02
CA LEU A 514 16.94 13.41 -5.15
C LEU A 514 16.00 13.28 -3.96
N GLY A 515 15.55 14.40 -3.39
CA GLY A 515 14.59 14.36 -2.28
C GLY A 515 14.51 15.69 -1.52
N PHE A 516 13.95 15.63 -0.32
CA PHE A 516 13.91 16.74 0.63
C PHE A 516 14.45 16.28 1.98
N MET A 517 15.16 17.17 2.68
CA MET A 517 15.63 16.96 4.06
C MET A 517 15.27 18.21 4.85
N ASP A 518 14.45 18.11 5.89
CA ASP A 518 14.00 19.24 6.72
C ASP A 518 13.34 20.38 5.90
N GLY A 519 12.74 20.05 4.75
CA GLY A 519 12.16 21.03 3.80
C GLY A 519 13.17 21.67 2.84
N ASP A 520 14.46 21.38 2.96
CA ASP A 520 15.49 21.76 2.00
C ASP A 520 15.58 20.76 0.86
N PHE A 521 15.70 21.26 -0.37
CA PHE A 521 15.71 20.45 -1.58
C PHE A 521 17.10 19.85 -1.84
N VAL A 522 17.15 18.55 -2.07
CA VAL A 522 18.38 17.80 -2.37
C VAL A 522 18.35 17.38 -3.84
N TYR A 523 19.42 17.68 -4.57
CA TYR A 523 19.56 17.35 -5.99
C TYR A 523 20.98 16.96 -6.34
N GLY A 524 21.13 16.17 -7.40
CA GLY A 524 22.41 15.79 -7.96
C GLY A 524 22.71 16.53 -9.26
N VAL A 525 24.00 16.65 -9.57
CA VAL A 525 24.48 17.24 -10.82
C VAL A 525 25.43 16.25 -11.50
N ALA A 526 25.13 15.91 -12.74
CA ALA A 526 25.93 15.04 -13.59
C ALA A 526 26.50 15.83 -14.78
N LYS A 527 27.56 15.31 -15.41
CA LYS A 527 28.04 15.87 -16.69
C LYS A 527 27.39 15.11 -17.84
N THR A 528 26.84 15.82 -18.81
CA THR A 528 26.13 15.18 -19.94
C THR A 528 27.06 14.31 -20.80
N GLU A 529 28.35 14.66 -20.87
CA GLU A 529 29.37 13.87 -21.57
C GLU A 529 29.82 12.62 -20.81
N GLU A 530 29.44 12.50 -19.52
CA GLU A 530 29.80 11.37 -18.67
C GLU A 530 28.64 10.40 -18.45
N VAL A 531 27.47 10.64 -19.06
CA VAL A 531 26.40 9.66 -19.16
C VAL A 531 26.97 8.41 -19.82
N GLY A 532 26.82 7.28 -19.14
CA GLY A 532 27.43 6.02 -19.56
C GLY A 532 26.53 4.85 -19.23
N THR A 533 27.13 3.68 -19.06
CA THR A 533 26.38 2.46 -18.75
C THR A 533 26.97 1.73 -17.54
N THR A 534 26.21 0.82 -16.97
CA THR A 534 26.75 -0.27 -16.16
C THR A 534 27.50 -1.27 -17.06
N LEU A 535 28.17 -2.26 -16.47
CA LEU A 535 28.84 -3.36 -17.20
C LEU A 535 27.90 -4.13 -18.13
N SER A 536 26.61 -4.11 -17.83
CA SER A 536 25.58 -4.79 -18.59
C SER A 536 24.95 -3.98 -19.72
N GLY A 537 25.32 -2.70 -19.84
CA GLY A 537 24.78 -1.80 -20.85
C GLY A 537 23.56 -0.98 -20.39
N ALA A 538 23.13 -1.09 -19.12
CA ALA A 538 22.05 -0.25 -18.60
C ALA A 538 22.54 1.20 -18.44
N GLN A 539 21.77 2.17 -18.93
CA GLN A 539 22.15 3.58 -18.88
C GLN A 539 22.18 4.10 -17.43
N VAL A 540 23.18 4.92 -17.11
CA VAL A 540 23.29 5.61 -15.81
C VAL A 540 23.56 7.11 -16.00
N ILE A 541 23.06 7.92 -15.08
CA ILE A 541 23.31 9.36 -14.99
C ILE A 541 24.16 9.61 -13.73
N PRO A 542 25.49 9.50 -13.83
CA PRO A 542 26.39 9.49 -12.69
C PRO A 542 26.63 10.92 -12.20
N MET A 543 26.13 11.23 -11.00
CA MET A 543 26.19 12.56 -10.42
C MET A 543 27.56 12.77 -9.78
N TYR A 544 28.35 13.70 -10.30
CA TYR A 544 29.69 13.97 -9.76
C TYR A 544 29.62 14.77 -8.44
N LYS A 545 28.48 15.43 -8.18
CA LYS A 545 28.20 16.12 -6.92
C LYS A 545 26.71 16.04 -6.55
N VAL A 546 26.43 16.19 -5.26
CA VAL A 546 25.10 16.36 -4.68
C VAL A 546 25.06 17.69 -3.92
N GLU A 547 24.00 18.46 -4.10
CA GLU A 547 23.81 19.75 -3.45
C GLU A 547 22.49 19.76 -2.66
N ILE A 548 22.53 20.44 -1.50
CA ILE A 548 21.35 20.72 -0.68
C ILE A 548 21.11 22.22 -0.77
N ALA A 549 19.91 22.62 -1.22
CA ALA A 549 19.50 24.01 -1.36
C ALA A 549 18.28 24.32 -0.51
N SER A 550 18.36 25.44 0.21
CA SER A 550 17.23 25.93 0.99
C SER A 550 16.05 26.37 0.12
N SER A 551 14.88 26.52 0.73
CA SER A 551 13.65 27.09 0.12
C SER A 551 13.78 28.46 -0.58
N LYS A 552 14.94 29.12 -0.48
CA LYS A 552 15.27 30.38 -1.17
C LYS A 552 16.30 30.21 -2.29
N ASP A 553 16.46 28.98 -2.78
CA ASP A 553 17.46 28.61 -3.79
C ASP A 553 18.90 29.01 -3.40
N LYS A 554 19.25 28.74 -2.14
CA LYS A 554 20.62 28.94 -1.65
C LYS A 554 21.21 27.59 -1.28
N VAL A 555 22.26 27.19 -2.01
CA VAL A 555 23.07 26.01 -1.68
C VAL A 555 23.68 26.16 -0.29
N ILE A 556 23.33 25.25 0.60
CA ILE A 556 23.81 25.16 1.98
C ILE A 556 24.89 24.09 2.15
N LYS A 557 24.86 23.03 1.34
CA LYS A 557 25.86 21.95 1.38
C LYS A 557 26.14 21.43 -0.03
N THR A 558 27.40 21.08 -0.28
CA THR A 558 27.85 20.40 -1.50
C THR A 558 28.66 19.18 -1.07
N TYR A 559 28.27 18.01 -1.56
CA TYR A 559 29.02 16.76 -1.47
C TYR A 559 29.65 16.47 -2.83
N GLU A 560 30.97 16.36 -2.86
CA GLU A 560 31.76 16.06 -4.06
C GLU A 560 33.03 15.31 -3.65
N GLN A 561 33.33 14.19 -4.33
CA GLN A 561 34.54 13.42 -4.10
C GLN A 561 35.18 13.03 -5.43
N SER A 562 36.47 13.33 -5.58
CA SER A 562 37.21 13.07 -6.81
C SER A 562 37.23 11.58 -7.16
N GLY A 563 36.84 11.24 -8.40
CA GLY A 563 36.82 9.86 -8.91
C GLY A 563 35.63 9.01 -8.43
N ILE A 564 34.69 9.61 -7.69
CA ILE A 564 33.49 8.96 -7.18
C ILE A 564 32.25 9.66 -7.72
N TYR A 565 31.26 8.88 -8.12
CA TYR A 565 29.98 9.35 -8.62
C TYR A 565 28.86 8.82 -7.75
N VAL A 566 27.78 9.59 -7.58
CA VAL A 566 26.56 9.17 -6.90
C VAL A 566 25.55 8.70 -7.95
N LEU A 567 24.89 7.58 -7.69
CA LEU A 567 23.85 7.01 -8.56
C LEU A 567 22.44 7.29 -8.04
N SER A 568 22.25 7.20 -6.73
CA SER A 568 20.98 7.40 -6.03
C SER A 568 21.21 7.90 -4.60
N ALA A 569 20.14 8.39 -3.98
CA ALA A 569 20.11 8.79 -2.58
C ALA A 569 18.86 8.24 -1.89
N THR A 570 19.00 7.78 -0.65
CA THR A 570 17.90 7.30 0.22
C THR A 570 17.85 8.16 1.47
N PHE A 571 16.64 8.51 1.92
CA PHE A 571 16.40 9.44 3.02
C PHE A 571 15.77 8.68 4.18
N GLU A 572 16.41 8.72 5.35
CA GLU A 572 15.94 8.09 6.58
C GLU A 572 16.19 9.04 7.75
N ASP A 573 15.13 9.47 8.43
CA ASP A 573 15.16 10.44 9.53
C ASP A 573 15.98 11.70 9.16
N ASN A 574 17.18 11.82 9.74
CA ASN A 574 18.10 12.93 9.55
C ASN A 574 19.33 12.57 8.68
N MET A 575 19.29 11.43 7.98
CA MET A 575 20.40 10.87 7.23
C MET A 575 20.03 10.66 5.76
N ILE A 576 20.95 11.05 4.87
CA ILE A 576 20.90 10.73 3.45
C ILE A 576 22.00 9.69 3.18
N THR A 577 21.61 8.50 2.74
CA THR A 577 22.51 7.45 2.26
C THR A 577 22.73 7.63 0.77
N LEU A 578 23.99 7.67 0.33
CA LEU A 578 24.38 7.85 -1.07
C LEU A 578 24.94 6.55 -1.65
N ASP A 579 24.31 6.06 -2.72
CA ASP A 579 24.84 4.95 -3.51
C ASP A 579 25.90 5.47 -4.47
N ARG A 580 27.10 4.87 -4.43
CA ARG A 580 28.27 5.40 -5.12
C ARG A 580 28.82 4.44 -6.17
N ALA A 581 29.51 4.99 -7.16
CA ALA A 581 30.18 4.23 -8.20
C ALA A 581 31.54 4.84 -8.60
N VAL A 582 32.38 4.00 -9.19
CA VAL A 582 33.63 4.37 -9.87
C VAL A 582 33.48 4.20 -11.38
N LYS A 583 34.22 5.02 -12.15
CA LYS A 583 34.20 5.03 -13.62
C LYS A 583 35.40 4.29 -14.20
N ASP A 584 35.18 3.45 -15.19
CA ASP A 584 36.19 2.86 -16.08
C ASP A 584 35.72 2.98 -17.54
N GLY A 585 36.38 3.81 -18.34
CA GLY A 585 35.89 4.18 -19.67
C GLY A 585 34.52 4.87 -19.60
N ASP A 586 33.54 4.33 -20.32
CA ASP A 586 32.13 4.78 -20.28
C ASP A 586 31.28 3.92 -19.33
N THR A 587 31.92 3.06 -18.52
CA THR A 587 31.26 2.11 -17.63
C THR A 587 31.38 2.51 -16.16
N TYR A 588 30.32 2.29 -15.39
CA TYR A 588 30.25 2.56 -13.95
C TYR A 588 30.04 1.28 -13.14
N THR A 589 30.75 1.15 -12.02
CA THR A 589 30.66 0.00 -11.10
C THR A 589 30.46 0.49 -9.67
N GLY A 590 29.51 -0.12 -8.95
CA GLY A 590 29.20 0.24 -7.57
C GLY A 590 30.40 0.16 -6.63
N THR A 591 30.40 1.03 -5.62
CA THR A 591 31.41 1.07 -4.55
C THR A 591 30.73 1.35 -3.21
N ALA A 592 31.50 1.38 -2.10
CA ALA A 592 30.94 1.55 -0.76
C ALA A 592 30.08 2.83 -0.66
N GLN A 593 28.94 2.76 0.01
CA GLN A 593 28.04 3.90 0.25
C GLN A 593 28.73 5.02 1.09
N ASP A 594 28.12 6.21 1.11
CA ASP A 594 28.48 7.31 2.02
C ASP A 594 27.22 7.95 2.61
N TYR A 595 27.38 8.80 3.62
CA TYR A 595 26.26 9.35 4.38
C TYR A 595 26.38 10.86 4.58
N ILE A 596 25.26 11.57 4.41
CA ILE A 596 25.11 12.97 4.78
C ILE A 596 24.13 13.06 5.95
N THR A 597 24.60 13.43 7.14
CA THR A 597 23.73 13.67 8.30
C THR A 597 23.37 15.16 8.40
N SER A 598 22.09 15.45 8.67
CA SER A 598 21.61 16.75 9.10
C SER A 598 22.04 16.99 10.55
N SER A 599 22.50 18.19 10.85
CA SER A 599 22.80 18.65 12.21
C SER A 599 21.81 19.70 12.69
N GLU A 600 20.79 20.01 11.90
CA GLU A 600 19.67 20.79 12.40
C GLU A 600 18.95 19.96 13.47
N GLU A 601 18.86 20.52 14.67
CA GLU A 601 17.92 19.99 15.65
C GLU A 601 16.54 20.16 15.03
N ALA A 602 15.82 19.04 14.85
CA ALA A 602 14.41 19.08 14.48
C ALA A 602 13.74 20.14 15.35
N LYS A 603 13.00 21.09 14.77
CA LYS A 603 12.25 22.05 15.59
C LYS A 603 11.38 21.24 16.53
N GLU A 604 11.72 21.25 17.82
CA GLU A 604 10.97 20.53 18.84
C GLU A 604 9.54 21.09 18.82
N SER A 605 8.64 20.34 18.20
CA SER A 605 7.22 20.43 18.51
C SER A 605 7.10 20.04 19.97
N ASN A 606 6.38 20.83 20.75
CA ASN A 606 6.10 20.49 22.15
C ASN A 606 5.22 19.24 22.30
N ILE A 607 4.72 18.70 21.18
CA ILE A 607 4.04 17.42 21.08
C ILE A 607 4.85 16.49 20.16
N TYR A 608 5.24 15.32 20.68
CA TYR A 608 6.04 14.33 19.95
C TYR A 608 5.69 12.90 20.35
N VAL A 609 6.01 11.95 19.49
CA VAL A 609 5.85 10.52 19.76
C VAL A 609 6.88 10.06 20.80
N GLN A 610 6.43 9.33 21.80
CA GLN A 610 7.31 8.73 22.80
C GLN A 610 6.92 7.29 23.09
N THR A 611 7.93 6.43 23.10
CA THR A 611 7.83 5.05 23.55
C THR A 611 8.00 4.96 25.07
N TYR A 612 7.22 4.10 25.72
CA TYR A 612 7.38 3.72 27.12
C TYR A 612 7.08 2.23 27.32
N LYS A 613 7.48 1.67 28.48
CA LYS A 613 7.32 0.24 28.76
C LYS A 613 6.55 -0.01 30.04
N THR A 614 5.74 -1.07 30.03
CA THR A 614 5.06 -1.61 31.21
C THR A 614 5.19 -3.13 31.25
N ASP A 615 4.87 -3.75 32.39
CA ASP A 615 5.04 -5.20 32.55
C ASP A 615 4.00 -6.01 31.75
N LEU A 616 2.78 -5.51 31.59
CA LEU A 616 1.70 -6.25 30.91
C LEU A 616 1.68 -6.00 29.40
N LYS A 617 1.81 -4.74 28.98
CA LYS A 617 1.70 -4.34 27.56
C LYS A 617 3.05 -4.19 26.86
N GLU A 618 4.16 -4.27 27.61
CA GLU A 618 5.51 -4.06 27.12
C GLU A 618 5.66 -2.69 26.44
N THR A 619 6.21 -2.62 25.23
CA THR A 619 6.38 -1.38 24.48
C THR A 619 5.04 -0.77 24.07
N GLN A 620 4.83 0.47 24.50
CA GLN A 620 3.65 1.28 24.22
C GLN A 620 4.03 2.66 23.70
N ILE A 621 3.11 3.26 22.95
CA ILE A 621 3.27 4.56 22.31
C ILE A 621 2.33 5.59 22.94
N ARG A 622 2.82 6.82 23.08
CA ARG A 622 2.01 8.00 23.43
C ARG A 622 2.45 9.23 22.64
N LEU A 623 1.52 10.16 22.46
CA LEU A 623 1.82 11.52 22.03
C LEU A 623 2.08 12.36 23.29
N THR A 624 3.34 12.69 23.54
CA THR A 624 3.80 13.39 24.76
C THR A 624 3.77 14.88 24.57
N TYR A 625 3.36 15.59 25.61
CA TYR A 625 3.32 17.05 25.70
C TYR A 625 4.39 17.51 26.69
N ASP A 626 5.26 18.43 26.29
CA ASP A 626 6.31 18.95 27.18
C ASP A 626 5.74 19.64 28.43
N ASP A 627 4.66 20.40 28.27
CA ASP A 627 3.97 21.04 29.39
C ASP A 627 3.02 20.08 30.13
N GLY A 628 2.90 18.84 29.66
CA GLY A 628 1.96 17.85 30.12
C GLY A 628 0.49 18.17 29.79
N ILE A 629 -0.39 17.35 30.34
CA ILE A 629 -1.85 17.48 30.25
C ILE A 629 -2.43 17.55 31.67
N SER A 630 -3.21 18.60 31.94
CA SER A 630 -3.82 18.81 33.26
C SER A 630 -5.16 18.09 33.44
N ASP A 631 -6.02 18.10 32.42
CA ASP A 631 -7.32 17.43 32.44
C ASP A 631 -7.23 16.11 31.67
N LYS A 632 -7.71 15.03 32.29
CA LYS A 632 -7.57 13.67 31.79
C LYS A 632 -8.91 13.07 31.37
N GLU A 633 -9.98 13.85 31.47
CA GLU A 633 -11.35 13.46 31.12
C GLU A 633 -11.88 14.40 30.03
N PRO A 634 -11.28 14.37 28.82
CA PRO A 634 -11.59 15.32 27.78
C PRO A 634 -13.03 15.14 27.31
N LYS A 635 -13.64 16.23 26.85
CA LYS A 635 -14.96 16.16 26.23
C LYS A 635 -14.87 15.50 24.86
N LEU A 636 -15.51 14.34 24.71
CA LEU A 636 -15.66 13.67 23.42
C LEU A 636 -16.66 14.42 22.50
N LEU A 637 -16.20 14.73 21.29
CA LEU A 637 -16.98 15.26 20.20
C LEU A 637 -17.04 14.25 19.04
N LYS A 638 -18.21 14.17 18.41
CA LYS A 638 -18.41 13.43 17.16
C LYS A 638 -18.85 14.44 16.10
N PRO A 639 -17.92 14.99 15.30
CA PRO A 639 -18.23 15.91 14.23
C PRO A 639 -19.25 15.32 13.25
N LYS A 640 -20.16 16.15 12.75
CA LYS A 640 -21.13 15.73 11.73
C LYS A 640 -20.63 16.08 10.34
N GLN A 641 -21.04 15.30 9.34
CA GLN A 641 -20.73 15.56 7.95
C GLN A 641 -21.61 16.67 7.39
N VAL A 642 -21.01 17.65 6.73
CA VAL A 642 -21.70 18.67 5.97
C VAL A 642 -22.35 18.04 4.74
N VAL A 643 -23.65 18.20 4.59
CA VAL A 643 -24.39 17.75 3.41
C VAL A 643 -24.15 18.71 2.27
N LEU A 644 -23.55 18.21 1.19
CA LEU A 644 -23.33 18.93 -0.06
C LEU A 644 -24.19 18.32 -1.16
N GLU A 645 -24.80 19.15 -2.00
CA GLU A 645 -25.59 18.68 -3.14
C GLU A 645 -24.71 18.10 -4.26
N ASN A 646 -23.50 18.62 -4.44
CA ASN A 646 -22.54 18.17 -5.44
C ASN A 646 -21.12 18.19 -4.86
N ILE A 647 -20.51 17.02 -4.80
CA ILE A 647 -19.09 16.87 -4.45
C ILE A 647 -18.30 16.72 -5.75
N PRO A 648 -17.26 17.53 -5.99
CA PRO A 648 -16.40 17.37 -7.15
C PRO A 648 -15.86 15.93 -7.27
N GLN A 649 -16.13 15.29 -8.40
CA GLN A 649 -15.60 13.98 -8.75
C GLN A 649 -14.46 14.19 -9.74
N VAL A 650 -13.29 13.63 -9.43
CA VAL A 650 -12.10 13.67 -10.25
C VAL A 650 -11.87 12.27 -10.80
N SER A 651 -11.96 12.16 -12.12
CA SER A 651 -11.53 10.98 -12.86
C SER A 651 -10.31 11.36 -13.69
N LEU A 652 -9.28 10.53 -13.64
CA LEU A 652 -8.03 10.71 -14.36
C LEU A 652 -8.00 9.70 -15.50
N ASP A 653 -7.70 10.18 -16.72
CA ASP A 653 -7.60 9.31 -17.89
C ASP A 653 -6.33 8.47 -17.76
N ARG A 654 -6.50 7.20 -17.37
CA ARG A 654 -5.38 6.31 -17.07
C ARG A 654 -4.92 5.48 -18.23
N LYS A 655 -3.60 5.36 -18.38
CA LYS A 655 -3.00 4.38 -19.28
C LYS A 655 -2.83 3.08 -18.52
N LYS A 656 -2.95 1.98 -19.25
CA LYS A 656 -2.56 0.69 -18.69
C LYS A 656 -1.07 0.72 -18.36
N GLU A 657 -0.72 0.49 -17.11
CA GLU A 657 0.67 0.28 -16.70
C GLU A 657 1.22 -0.95 -17.44
N THR A 658 2.37 -0.82 -18.09
CA THR A 658 2.98 -1.90 -18.89
C THR A 658 4.27 -2.42 -18.30
N ASP A 659 4.97 -1.63 -17.49
CA ASP A 659 6.36 -1.90 -17.08
C ASP A 659 6.55 -1.93 -15.55
N ALA A 660 5.47 -2.10 -14.80
CA ALA A 660 5.47 -2.14 -13.34
C ALA A 660 5.50 -3.58 -12.79
N PHE A 661 6.23 -3.76 -11.69
CA PHE A 661 6.33 -4.99 -10.91
C PHE A 661 5.80 -4.77 -9.50
N TYR A 662 4.94 -5.66 -9.05
CA TYR A 662 4.26 -5.52 -7.77
C TYR A 662 4.64 -6.66 -6.84
N VAL A 663 5.02 -6.30 -5.62
CA VAL A 663 5.47 -7.25 -4.61
C VAL A 663 4.34 -7.48 -3.63
N TYR A 664 3.92 -8.74 -3.49
CA TYR A 664 2.93 -9.14 -2.51
C TYR A 664 3.58 -10.02 -1.44
N GLY A 665 3.43 -9.63 -0.17
CA GLY A 665 3.99 -10.33 0.98
C GLY A 665 3.15 -10.02 2.22
N HIS A 666 3.18 -10.91 3.22
CA HIS A 666 2.35 -10.80 4.43
C HIS A 666 0.87 -10.47 4.15
N GLY A 667 0.33 -10.95 3.02
CA GLY A 667 -1.07 -10.79 2.60
C GLY A 667 -1.43 -9.45 1.94
N ARG A 668 -0.48 -8.55 1.72
CA ARG A 668 -0.71 -7.21 1.16
C ARG A 668 0.35 -6.82 0.14
N LEU A 669 0.06 -5.78 -0.64
CA LEU A 669 1.06 -5.11 -1.48
C LEU A 669 2.16 -4.50 -0.59
N GLN A 670 3.40 -4.76 -0.94
CA GLN A 670 4.60 -4.31 -0.23
C GLN A 670 5.36 -3.22 -1.00
N GLY A 671 4.91 -2.91 -2.21
CA GLY A 671 5.46 -1.86 -3.07
C GLY A 671 5.33 -2.19 -4.55
N THR A 672 5.39 -1.12 -5.35
CA THR A 672 5.52 -1.14 -6.80
C THR A 672 6.95 -0.74 -7.20
N TYR A 673 7.51 -1.42 -8.20
CA TYR A 673 8.88 -1.25 -8.67
C TYR A 673 8.92 -1.24 -10.19
N ASN A 674 9.80 -0.44 -10.79
CA ASN A 674 10.01 -0.45 -12.25
C ASN A 674 11.11 -1.43 -12.70
N THR A 675 11.72 -2.15 -11.76
CA THR A 675 12.74 -3.17 -12.06
C THR A 675 12.44 -4.47 -11.33
N ALA A 676 12.43 -5.58 -12.06
CA ALA A 676 12.19 -6.92 -11.50
C ALA A 676 13.22 -7.30 -10.43
N GLY A 677 14.50 -6.93 -10.58
CA GLY A 677 15.54 -7.20 -9.58
C GLY A 677 15.18 -6.66 -8.18
N LYS A 678 14.88 -5.36 -8.07
CA LYS A 678 14.45 -4.75 -6.80
C LYS A 678 13.19 -5.39 -6.23
N ALA A 679 12.21 -5.69 -7.10
CA ALA A 679 10.97 -6.35 -6.69
C ALA A 679 11.24 -7.75 -6.10
N ILE A 680 12.13 -8.53 -6.72
CA ILE A 680 12.51 -9.86 -6.24
C ILE A 680 13.23 -9.78 -4.90
N GLN A 681 14.14 -8.83 -4.72
CA GLN A 681 14.82 -8.63 -3.43
C GLN A 681 13.80 -8.36 -2.32
N LYS A 682 12.88 -7.39 -2.54
CA LYS A 682 11.81 -7.11 -1.57
C LYS A 682 10.94 -8.33 -1.31
N ALA A 683 10.52 -9.04 -2.35
CA ALA A 683 9.68 -10.24 -2.23
C ALA A 683 10.42 -11.36 -1.48
N ASN A 684 11.72 -11.46 -1.64
CA ASN A 684 12.56 -12.42 -0.93
C ASN A 684 12.59 -12.14 0.57
N ASP A 685 12.74 -10.88 0.95
CA ASP A 685 12.81 -10.44 2.33
C ASP A 685 11.48 -10.65 3.08
N CYS A 686 10.34 -10.45 2.42
CA CYS A 686 9.00 -10.63 3.01
C CYS A 686 8.34 -11.97 2.66
N GLY A 687 9.10 -12.96 2.17
CA GLY A 687 8.58 -14.30 1.85
C GLY A 687 7.45 -14.33 0.81
N GLY A 688 7.43 -13.35 -0.10
CA GLY A 688 6.33 -13.00 -0.99
C GLY A 688 6.44 -13.50 -2.44
N VAL A 689 5.74 -12.79 -3.33
CA VAL A 689 5.67 -13.01 -4.79
C VAL A 689 5.81 -11.70 -5.55
N VAL A 690 6.29 -11.78 -6.79
CA VAL A 690 6.37 -10.66 -7.74
C VAL A 690 5.49 -10.97 -8.94
N VAL A 691 4.62 -10.02 -9.29
CA VAL A 691 3.81 -10.06 -10.52
C VAL A 691 4.02 -8.82 -11.36
N ASP A 692 3.84 -8.94 -12.68
CA ASP A 692 3.80 -7.79 -13.58
C ASP A 692 2.40 -7.12 -13.59
N ALA A 693 2.23 -6.09 -14.42
CA ALA A 693 0.96 -5.38 -14.62
C ALA A 693 -0.15 -6.19 -15.30
N ASP A 694 0.17 -7.35 -15.88
CA ASP A 694 -0.79 -8.32 -16.40
C ASP A 694 -1.05 -9.46 -15.39
N GLN A 695 -0.61 -9.31 -14.13
CA GLN A 695 -0.66 -10.30 -13.05
C GLN A 695 0.14 -11.60 -13.30
N ASN A 696 1.03 -11.64 -14.30
CA ASN A 696 1.86 -12.80 -14.52
C ASN A 696 2.93 -12.91 -13.44
N TYR A 697 3.16 -14.12 -12.93
CA TYR A 697 4.24 -14.37 -11.99
C TYR A 697 5.60 -14.16 -12.64
N ILE A 698 6.37 -13.25 -12.05
CA ILE A 698 7.78 -13.05 -12.33
C ILE A 698 8.63 -13.86 -11.36
N TRP A 699 8.18 -13.95 -10.10
CA TRP A 699 8.92 -14.64 -9.05
C TRP A 699 8.04 -15.07 -7.87
N GLU A 700 8.38 -16.18 -7.22
CA GLU A 700 7.76 -16.63 -5.97
C GLU A 700 8.80 -17.24 -5.02
N ARG A 701 8.77 -16.85 -3.74
CA ARG A 701 9.70 -17.40 -2.75
C ARG A 701 9.50 -18.90 -2.61
N GLY A 702 10.56 -19.69 -2.67
CA GLY A 702 10.54 -21.11 -2.28
C GLY A 702 9.71 -22.04 -3.18
N ASN A 703 9.11 -21.56 -4.26
CA ASN A 703 8.36 -22.36 -5.23
C ASN A 703 9.29 -22.92 -6.33
N ARG A 704 10.27 -23.73 -5.95
CA ARG A 704 11.21 -24.37 -6.90
C ARG A 704 11.59 -25.79 -6.48
N ASP A 705 11.95 -26.61 -7.45
CA ASP A 705 12.49 -27.95 -7.19
C ASP A 705 13.93 -27.87 -6.64
N LEU A 706 14.43 -28.97 -6.08
CA LEU A 706 15.82 -29.06 -5.60
C LEU A 706 16.84 -29.16 -6.73
N LYS A 707 16.40 -29.59 -7.92
CA LYS A 707 17.22 -29.74 -9.10
C LYS A 707 16.34 -29.53 -10.32
N TYR A 708 16.82 -28.71 -11.25
CA TYR A 708 16.17 -28.47 -12.53
C TYR A 708 17.20 -28.27 -13.63
N SER A 709 16.83 -28.59 -14.87
CA SER A 709 17.63 -28.29 -16.05
C SER A 709 16.73 -28.02 -17.25
N ILE A 710 17.04 -26.95 -17.97
CA ILE A 710 16.41 -26.54 -19.22
C ILE A 710 17.03 -27.35 -20.37
N ASP A 711 16.18 -27.76 -21.31
CA ASP A 711 16.62 -28.31 -22.58
C ASP A 711 17.07 -27.17 -23.50
N THR A 712 18.35 -27.16 -23.90
CA THR A 712 18.94 -26.04 -24.66
C THR A 712 18.85 -26.21 -26.17
N GLU A 713 18.17 -27.26 -26.65
CA GLU A 713 17.95 -27.52 -28.09
C GLU A 713 16.70 -26.81 -28.64
N ASP A 714 16.01 -26.00 -27.83
CA ASP A 714 14.88 -25.21 -28.29
C ASP A 714 15.31 -24.04 -29.19
N ALA A 715 14.39 -23.60 -30.06
CA ALA A 715 14.68 -22.63 -31.10
C ALA A 715 15.01 -21.22 -30.57
N ASP A 716 14.40 -20.81 -29.44
CA ASP A 716 14.59 -19.47 -28.89
C ASP A 716 15.96 -19.39 -28.19
N THR A 717 16.33 -20.40 -27.41
CA THR A 717 17.65 -20.50 -26.78
C THR A 717 18.77 -20.51 -27.83
N GLU A 718 18.58 -21.20 -28.96
CA GLU A 718 19.56 -21.21 -30.04
C GLU A 718 19.66 -19.85 -30.76
N GLN A 719 18.55 -19.15 -30.99
CA GLN A 719 18.57 -17.80 -31.57
C GLN A 719 19.29 -16.80 -30.65
N LEU A 720 19.03 -16.86 -29.34
CA LEU A 720 19.70 -16.01 -28.35
C LEU A 720 21.20 -16.24 -28.35
N ARG A 721 21.62 -17.51 -28.38
CA ARG A 721 23.02 -17.90 -28.48
C ARG A 721 23.69 -17.28 -29.71
N GLN A 722 23.04 -17.34 -30.87
CA GLN A 722 23.57 -16.79 -32.12
C GLN A 722 23.65 -15.26 -32.10
N ALA A 723 22.64 -14.57 -31.54
CA ALA A 723 22.62 -13.12 -31.42
C ALA A 723 23.77 -12.61 -30.52
N LEU A 724 23.98 -13.24 -29.37
CA LEU A 724 25.08 -12.94 -28.45
C LEU A 724 26.45 -13.25 -29.05
N ALA A 725 26.63 -14.42 -29.67
CA ALA A 725 27.88 -14.78 -30.36
C ALA A 725 28.18 -13.86 -31.56
N GLY A 726 27.15 -13.22 -32.13
CA GLY A 726 27.26 -12.18 -33.15
C GLY A 726 27.76 -10.82 -32.64
N GLY A 727 28.00 -10.67 -31.33
CA GLY A 727 28.54 -9.46 -30.70
C GLY A 727 27.48 -8.42 -30.32
N LYS A 728 26.19 -8.78 -30.30
CA LYS A 728 25.14 -7.92 -29.75
C LYS A 728 25.27 -7.83 -28.22
N SER A 729 24.83 -6.71 -27.64
CA SER A 729 24.70 -6.59 -26.19
C SER A 729 23.66 -7.60 -25.66
N VAL A 730 23.73 -7.94 -24.38
CA VAL A 730 22.76 -8.87 -23.76
C VAL A 730 21.33 -8.34 -23.89
N VAL A 731 21.14 -7.05 -23.62
CA VAL A 731 19.84 -6.36 -23.76
C VAL A 731 19.30 -6.46 -25.18
N ASP A 732 20.13 -6.16 -26.20
CA ASP A 732 19.69 -6.20 -27.61
C ASP A 732 19.38 -7.63 -28.07
N ALA A 733 20.21 -8.60 -27.66
CA ALA A 733 20.05 -9.99 -28.05
C ALA A 733 18.78 -10.61 -27.45
N ILE A 734 18.50 -10.35 -26.17
CA ILE A 734 17.27 -10.81 -25.53
C ILE A 734 16.05 -10.13 -26.16
N THR A 735 16.09 -8.81 -26.34
CA THR A 735 14.98 -8.04 -26.93
C THR A 735 14.63 -8.53 -28.35
N GLU A 736 15.61 -8.87 -29.17
CA GLU A 736 15.37 -9.41 -30.52
C GLU A 736 14.66 -10.77 -30.51
N VAL A 737 15.00 -11.64 -29.55
CA VAL A 737 14.54 -13.04 -29.53
C VAL A 737 13.25 -13.22 -28.72
N TYR A 738 13.15 -12.54 -27.59
CA TYR A 738 12.06 -12.69 -26.62
C TYR A 738 11.11 -11.47 -26.61
N GLY A 739 11.48 -10.35 -27.24
CA GLY A 739 10.68 -9.14 -27.29
C GLY A 739 10.86 -8.23 -26.07
N SER A 740 11.15 -8.79 -24.90
CA SER A 740 11.40 -8.04 -23.67
C SER A 740 12.59 -8.60 -22.89
N VAL A 741 13.24 -7.74 -22.10
CA VAL A 741 14.35 -8.11 -21.20
C VAL A 741 14.07 -7.56 -19.82
N MET A 742 14.25 -8.38 -18.80
CA MET A 742 14.15 -7.93 -17.40
C MET A 742 15.52 -7.95 -16.76
N ASP A 743 15.89 -6.81 -16.16
CA ASP A 743 17.10 -6.69 -15.36
C ASP A 743 16.84 -7.27 -13.96
N LEU A 744 17.60 -8.30 -13.61
CA LEU A 744 17.57 -8.99 -12.32
C LEU A 744 18.85 -8.74 -11.50
N SER A 745 19.67 -7.78 -11.92
CA SER A 745 20.89 -7.40 -11.23
C SER A 745 20.60 -6.96 -9.80
N GLY A 746 21.52 -7.29 -8.88
CA GLY A 746 21.36 -7.06 -7.45
C GLY A 746 20.82 -8.29 -6.70
N CYS A 747 20.07 -9.17 -7.37
CA CYS A 747 19.65 -10.44 -6.79
C CYS A 747 20.82 -11.41 -6.70
N THR A 748 20.83 -12.22 -5.65
CA THR A 748 21.69 -13.39 -5.55
C THR A 748 21.26 -14.45 -6.56
N ILE A 749 22.19 -15.28 -7.02
CA ILE A 749 21.84 -16.33 -7.97
C ILE A 749 20.79 -17.30 -7.42
N ASP A 750 20.80 -17.55 -6.10
CA ASP A 750 19.84 -18.46 -5.46
C ASP A 750 18.39 -17.94 -5.55
N GLU A 751 18.21 -16.63 -5.40
CA GLU A 751 16.91 -15.96 -5.61
C GLU A 751 16.42 -16.16 -7.03
N LEU A 752 17.31 -16.16 -8.03
CA LEU A 752 16.92 -16.20 -9.43
C LEU A 752 16.64 -17.63 -9.95
N LEU A 753 17.02 -18.68 -9.23
CA LEU A 753 16.83 -20.08 -9.67
C LEU A 753 15.36 -20.47 -9.84
N TYR A 754 14.42 -19.72 -9.26
CA TYR A 754 12.98 -19.85 -9.57
C TYR A 754 12.72 -19.75 -11.07
N ASN A 755 13.29 -18.75 -11.76
CA ASN A 755 13.06 -18.53 -13.19
C ASN A 755 13.56 -19.70 -14.04
N VAL A 756 14.72 -20.26 -13.66
CA VAL A 756 15.26 -21.47 -14.29
C VAL A 756 14.31 -22.65 -14.12
N ASN A 757 13.70 -22.79 -12.93
CA ASN A 757 12.69 -23.82 -12.64
C ASN A 757 11.42 -23.66 -13.49
N GLN A 758 11.06 -22.42 -13.86
CA GLN A 758 9.97 -22.13 -14.77
C GLN A 758 10.37 -22.31 -16.26
N GLY A 759 11.55 -22.88 -16.53
CA GLY A 759 12.04 -23.12 -17.89
C GLY A 759 12.60 -21.88 -18.58
N ARG A 760 12.84 -20.78 -17.86
CA ARG A 760 13.35 -19.51 -18.41
C ARG A 760 14.86 -19.39 -18.13
N PRO A 761 15.74 -19.42 -19.15
CA PRO A 761 17.18 -19.31 -18.93
C PRO A 761 17.55 -17.90 -18.44
N LEU A 762 18.62 -17.80 -17.63
CA LEU A 762 19.17 -16.52 -17.17
C LEU A 762 20.49 -16.24 -17.89
N ILE A 763 20.76 -14.97 -18.19
CA ILE A 763 22.01 -14.53 -18.82
C ILE A 763 22.82 -13.70 -17.82
N ALA A 764 23.98 -14.22 -17.41
CA ALA A 764 24.88 -13.62 -16.45
C ALA A 764 26.11 -13.02 -17.16
N VAL A 765 26.40 -11.74 -16.93
CA VAL A 765 27.55 -11.01 -17.49
C VAL A 765 28.62 -10.85 -16.42
N LEU A 766 29.62 -11.73 -16.42
CA LEU A 766 30.69 -11.75 -15.41
C LEU A 766 31.68 -10.60 -15.62
N ASP A 767 32.07 -10.38 -16.87
CA ASP A 767 32.97 -9.31 -17.28
C ASP A 767 32.78 -8.99 -18.77
N ALA A 768 33.58 -8.06 -19.30
CA ALA A 768 33.50 -7.61 -20.69
C ALA A 768 33.73 -8.70 -21.76
N GLN A 769 34.22 -9.90 -21.38
CA GLN A 769 34.51 -11.00 -22.30
C GLN A 769 33.71 -12.27 -21.98
N THR A 770 33.10 -12.36 -20.80
CA THR A 770 32.50 -13.60 -20.30
C THR A 770 31.01 -13.43 -20.03
N THR A 771 30.20 -14.04 -20.90
CA THR A 771 28.74 -14.14 -20.74
C THR A 771 28.34 -15.60 -20.60
N LEU A 772 27.66 -15.93 -19.51
CA LEU A 772 27.17 -17.27 -19.20
C LEU A 772 25.65 -17.33 -19.29
N MET A 773 25.14 -18.40 -19.89
CA MET A 773 23.72 -18.73 -19.84
C MET A 773 23.48 -19.82 -18.79
N ILE A 774 22.71 -19.50 -17.77
CA ILE A 774 22.35 -20.42 -16.69
C ILE A 774 21.13 -21.22 -17.13
N VAL A 775 21.31 -22.54 -17.21
CA VAL A 775 20.33 -23.48 -17.78
C VAL A 775 19.96 -24.59 -16.81
N GLY A 776 20.48 -24.57 -15.59
CA GLY A 776 20.14 -25.57 -14.60
C GLY A 776 20.85 -25.36 -13.28
N TYR A 777 20.41 -26.13 -12.29
CA TYR A 777 21.00 -26.12 -10.97
C TYR A 777 20.76 -27.45 -10.25
N SER A 778 21.61 -27.72 -9.27
CA SER A 778 21.45 -28.77 -8.26
C SER A 778 22.11 -28.28 -6.96
N ASP A 779 22.01 -29.03 -5.86
CA ASP A 779 22.52 -28.65 -4.54
C ASP A 779 23.87 -27.88 -4.56
N GLY A 780 23.80 -26.55 -4.35
CA GLY A 780 24.93 -25.62 -4.34
C GLY A 780 25.65 -25.35 -5.68
N ILE A 781 25.20 -25.97 -6.78
CA ILE A 781 25.86 -25.94 -8.10
C ILE A 781 24.92 -25.36 -9.15
N VAL A 782 25.42 -24.41 -9.92
CA VAL A 782 24.74 -23.83 -11.08
C VAL A 782 25.37 -24.40 -12.35
N SER A 783 24.54 -24.89 -13.27
CA SER A 783 24.95 -25.39 -14.59
C SER A 783 24.80 -24.29 -15.63
N CYS A 784 25.91 -23.95 -16.27
CA CYS A 784 26.00 -22.85 -17.22
C CYS A 784 26.51 -23.32 -18.57
N GLU A 785 26.17 -22.57 -19.59
CA GLU A 785 26.78 -22.65 -20.91
C GLU A 785 27.47 -21.33 -21.23
N ASP A 786 28.76 -21.41 -21.60
CA ASP A 786 29.52 -20.27 -22.08
C ASP A 786 29.11 -19.93 -23.51
N ILE A 787 28.62 -18.71 -23.72
CA ILE A 787 28.04 -18.32 -25.01
C ILE A 787 29.10 -18.17 -26.11
N GLY A 788 30.33 -17.79 -25.76
CA GLY A 788 31.42 -17.62 -26.72
C GLY A 788 31.97 -18.95 -27.26
N SER A 789 31.92 -20.01 -26.44
CA SER A 789 32.51 -21.32 -26.76
C SER A 789 31.50 -22.45 -26.94
N GLY A 790 30.26 -22.30 -26.47
CA GLY A 790 29.25 -23.37 -26.38
C GLY A 790 29.59 -24.45 -25.34
N ALA A 791 30.57 -24.21 -24.48
CA ALA A 791 31.01 -25.19 -23.49
C ALA A 791 30.11 -25.16 -22.25
N ARG A 792 29.62 -26.32 -21.82
CA ARG A 792 28.93 -26.46 -20.54
C ARG A 792 29.92 -26.55 -19.39
N SER A 793 29.63 -25.85 -18.30
CA SER A 793 30.43 -25.80 -17.09
C SER A 793 29.54 -25.74 -15.84
N ASN A 794 30.10 -26.12 -14.70
CA ASN A 794 29.44 -26.04 -13.41
C ASN A 794 30.18 -25.02 -12.55
N HIS A 795 29.42 -24.14 -11.91
CA HIS A 795 29.92 -23.05 -11.08
C HIS A 795 29.29 -23.13 -9.69
N ALA A 796 30.03 -22.65 -8.69
CA ALA A 796 29.47 -22.42 -7.38
C ALA A 796 28.57 -21.18 -7.43
N GLN A 797 27.55 -21.12 -6.57
CA GLN A 797 26.69 -19.94 -6.50
C GLN A 797 27.48 -18.65 -6.19
N SER A 798 28.55 -18.76 -5.41
CA SER A 798 29.46 -17.64 -5.07
C SER A 798 30.17 -17.02 -6.27
N ASP A 799 30.28 -17.76 -7.38
CA ASP A 799 30.94 -17.27 -8.59
C ASP A 799 30.11 -16.18 -9.30
N PHE A 800 28.84 -16.02 -8.90
CA PHE A 800 27.91 -15.01 -9.42
C PHE A 800 27.73 -13.79 -8.49
N ALA A 801 28.61 -13.59 -7.52
CA ALA A 801 28.53 -12.44 -6.62
C ALA A 801 28.75 -11.12 -7.39
N ASN A 802 27.81 -10.16 -7.26
CA ASN A 802 27.84 -8.85 -7.92
C ASN A 802 27.83 -8.91 -9.47
N VAL A 803 27.22 -9.95 -10.03
CA VAL A 803 27.09 -10.13 -11.47
C VAL A 803 25.78 -9.53 -11.97
N SER A 804 25.81 -8.90 -13.14
CA SER A 804 24.58 -8.46 -13.79
C SER A 804 23.87 -9.65 -14.42
N VAL A 805 22.59 -9.85 -14.09
CA VAL A 805 21.81 -11.00 -14.53
C VAL A 805 20.53 -10.53 -15.21
N TYR A 806 20.21 -11.15 -16.34
CA TYR A 806 19.07 -10.81 -17.18
C TYR A 806 18.17 -12.03 -17.40
N LEU A 807 16.86 -11.79 -17.37
CA LEU A 807 15.87 -12.78 -17.74
C LEU A 807 15.42 -12.58 -19.19
N ALA A 808 15.40 -13.68 -19.93
CA ALA A 808 14.67 -13.76 -21.19
C ALA A 808 13.18 -14.02 -20.91
N ALA A 809 12.31 -13.06 -21.24
CA ALA A 809 10.87 -13.15 -20.98
C ALA A 809 10.08 -12.89 -22.28
N LYS A 810 9.14 -13.79 -22.58
CA LYS A 810 8.18 -13.68 -23.70
C LYS A 810 6.87 -13.08 -23.26
#